data_AF-A0A6A5TEM6-F1
#
_entry.id   AF-A0A6A5TEM6-F1
#
_cell.length_a   1.000
_cell.length_b   1.000
_cell.length_c   1.000
_cell.angle_alpha   90.00
_cell.angle_beta   90.00
_cell.angle_gamma   90.00
#
_symmetry.space_group_name_H-M   'P 1'
#
loop_
_entity.id
_entity.type
_entity.pdbx_description
1 polymer ?
#
loop_
_entity_poly.entity_id
_entity_poly.type
_entity_poly.pdbx_seq_one_letter_code
_entity_poly.pdbx_strand_id
1 'polypeptide(L)'
;MVELHNVNLGYFGGATYDLDNSEWHFSRKPERHELTRLGDWRTVVTPAIRFPTPALPRNTQSVNDAVKGLVRDFPELASAVQQLPELEPVSAAAVSATSVYDATAGDLLSFGSITCHGKGGKVHQPKRVVATATGEVGNILCLQVSSRERYGWGDFGQGIWVEGPSTCSSESGYWNEEAAPIQQICFAQTGERSSFLVVRLPLRTVVFQPKYLHRRKASPSKYYEFPPSDIDARPILTVRFEDTGGIPHAHVAFNPDYQRQFALIDQRGEWSIWDIDDGFRGTEYSVNRSAKGSVLSAEEQDELVPKEDGWARILWVGDANTVAVATRRHLAVFNYRNGAVALKCPSLIPKKSADWILDVVKHPSNAAQVFVLTSAQLFLLSITAPPDGHEEENARAGASVLISYPHYRGSEDMTLRLCIHKSEDQDCLVAIHSCLNQLVSVYCFAEVDFGHSSLMSVSDPVSIDLHGLEKAGGSSRIRQLHITRLRPGTPSQYGRGEHVYEEQGVQFYRLSIVLSDLSIREILLYAFGKSEGRSREPVPPTTWVKTIRNRRCFGQNLVDESDLEDDFIEPDGLVYPQLPRLKDPYELPKRLERRTKPAPWYSYDYSSLYDALVHISPAASGNRLQETVDVEIVVNEIKKLLEGKVDSAEPPLGTL
;
A
#
# COMPACT_ATOMS: atom_id res chain seq x y z
N MET A 1 -6.08 38.81 -6.70
CA MET A 1 -7.41 38.25 -6.99
C MET A 1 -7.55 37.08 -6.04
N VAL A 2 -8.36 37.21 -4.98
CA VAL A 2 -8.52 36.11 -3.99
C VAL A 2 -9.19 34.97 -4.74
N GLU A 3 -8.49 33.85 -4.89
CA GLU A 3 -9.04 32.65 -5.54
C GLU A 3 -10.24 32.18 -4.72
N LEU A 4 -11.44 32.27 -5.30
CA LEU A 4 -12.73 31.91 -4.68
C LEU A 4 -12.78 30.47 -4.12
N HIS A 5 -11.86 29.62 -4.57
CA HIS A 5 -11.71 28.21 -4.19
C HIS A 5 -10.85 27.98 -2.95
N ASN A 6 -10.11 29.00 -2.49
CA ASN A 6 -9.28 28.90 -1.30
C ASN A 6 -10.16 29.11 -0.06
N VAL A 7 -10.15 28.15 0.85
CA VAL A 7 -10.93 28.15 2.09
C VAL A 7 -9.97 28.06 3.26
N ASN A 8 -10.18 28.82 4.35
CA ASN A 8 -9.33 28.73 5.55
C ASN A 8 -10.10 29.08 6.84
N LEU A 9 -9.43 28.95 7.99
CA LEU A 9 -10.05 29.17 9.31
C LEU A 9 -10.62 30.60 9.52
N GLY A 10 -10.21 31.57 8.70
CA GLY A 10 -10.73 32.95 8.71
C GLY A 10 -11.52 33.37 7.45
N TYR A 11 -11.65 32.49 6.44
CA TYR A 11 -12.28 32.80 5.16
C TYR A 11 -13.18 31.66 4.72
N PHE A 12 -14.48 31.95 4.61
CA PHE A 12 -15.53 30.96 4.32
C PHE A 12 -15.59 30.50 2.85
N GLY A 13 -14.77 31.08 1.97
CA GLY A 13 -14.74 30.75 0.54
C GLY A 13 -15.87 31.40 -0.25
N GLY A 14 -16.21 30.79 -1.40
CA GLY A 14 -17.34 31.20 -2.22
C GLY A 14 -18.67 31.12 -1.47
N ALA A 15 -19.57 32.06 -1.76
CA ALA A 15 -20.91 32.11 -1.19
C ALA A 15 -21.96 31.97 -2.30
N THR A 16 -23.01 31.19 -2.05
CA THR A 16 -24.16 31.02 -2.94
C THR A 16 -25.44 31.15 -2.13
N TYR A 17 -26.42 31.88 -2.66
CA TYR A 17 -27.71 32.06 -2.00
C TYR A 17 -28.71 31.06 -2.58
N ASP A 18 -29.29 30.23 -1.71
CA ASP A 18 -30.38 29.33 -2.03
C ASP A 18 -31.69 30.11 -2.02
N LEU A 19 -32.30 30.27 -3.20
CA LEU A 19 -33.57 30.98 -3.35
C LEU A 19 -34.76 30.19 -2.77
N ASP A 20 -34.69 28.85 -2.78
CA ASP A 20 -35.79 27.98 -2.37
C ASP A 20 -35.89 27.93 -0.84
N ASN A 21 -34.74 27.81 -0.16
CA ASN A 21 -34.68 27.79 1.30
C ASN A 21 -34.41 29.17 1.93
N SER A 22 -34.09 30.19 1.13
CA SER A 22 -33.72 31.53 1.59
C SER A 22 -32.50 31.54 2.54
N GLU A 23 -31.50 30.69 2.26
CA GLU A 23 -30.31 30.51 3.08
C GLU A 23 -29.02 30.80 2.31
N TRP A 24 -27.99 31.26 3.03
CA TRP A 24 -26.65 31.43 2.48
C TRP A 24 -25.82 30.19 2.71
N HIS A 25 -25.21 29.68 1.65
CA HIS A 25 -24.26 28.58 1.72
C HIS A 25 -22.86 29.04 1.37
N PHE A 26 -21.88 28.47 2.07
CA PHE A 26 -20.48 28.81 1.94
C PHE A 26 -19.67 27.54 1.67
N SER A 27 -18.54 27.69 0.98
CA SER A 27 -17.59 26.59 0.78
C SER A 27 -17.03 26.05 2.10
N ARG A 28 -16.92 26.86 3.16
CA ARG A 28 -16.59 26.38 4.51
C ARG A 28 -17.83 26.29 5.38
N LYS A 29 -17.98 25.16 6.08
CA LYS A 29 -18.93 25.00 7.19
C LYS A 29 -18.17 24.87 8.50
N PRO A 30 -18.37 25.77 9.49
CA PRO A 30 -17.68 25.69 10.78
C PRO A 30 -18.20 24.53 11.66
N GLU A 31 -19.21 23.80 11.19
CA GLU A 31 -19.71 22.60 11.84
C GLU A 31 -18.63 21.52 11.95
N ARG A 32 -18.64 20.83 13.09
CA ARG A 32 -17.71 19.75 13.39
C ARG A 32 -18.45 18.42 13.38
N HIS A 33 -18.00 17.51 12.52
CA HIS A 33 -18.51 16.14 12.52
C HIS A 33 -17.73 15.31 13.55
N GLU A 34 -18.24 15.25 14.78
CA GLU A 34 -17.55 14.59 15.89
C GLU A 34 -17.62 13.06 15.78
N LEU A 35 -16.49 12.44 15.45
CA LEU A 35 -16.30 10.99 15.50
C LEU A 35 -15.82 10.57 16.88
N THR A 36 -16.70 9.92 17.64
CA THR A 36 -16.45 9.48 19.01
C THR A 36 -16.17 7.98 19.05
N ARG A 37 -15.18 7.57 19.86
CA ARG A 37 -14.83 6.15 20.04
C ARG A 37 -15.90 5.38 20.81
N LEU A 38 -16.10 4.13 20.40
CA LEU A 38 -17.05 3.19 20.98
C LEU A 38 -16.32 1.89 21.35
N GLY A 39 -16.02 1.71 22.64
CA GLY A 39 -15.29 0.55 23.14
C GLY A 39 -13.76 0.66 23.00
N ASP A 40 -13.09 -0.49 23.01
CA ASP A 40 -11.63 -0.61 23.01
C ASP A 40 -11.08 -1.18 21.70
N TRP A 41 -9.78 -0.99 21.49
CA TRP A 41 -9.05 -1.55 20.35
C TRP A 41 -9.03 -3.08 20.37
N ARG A 42 -9.29 -3.68 19.20
CA ARG A 42 -9.18 -5.12 18.98
C ARG A 42 -8.10 -5.42 17.93
N THR A 43 -7.19 -6.33 18.24
CA THR A 43 -6.25 -6.89 17.24
C THR A 43 -6.93 -7.99 16.45
N VAL A 44 -7.07 -7.80 15.14
CA VAL A 44 -7.73 -8.77 14.25
C VAL A 44 -6.73 -9.55 13.41
N VAL A 45 -5.61 -8.91 13.05
CA VAL A 45 -4.45 -9.59 12.48
C VAL A 45 -3.27 -9.36 13.40
N THR A 46 -2.61 -10.45 13.82
CA THR A 46 -1.46 -10.39 14.72
C THR A 46 -0.22 -9.84 14.00
N PRO A 47 0.72 -9.20 14.73
CA PRO A 47 1.99 -8.76 14.17
C PRO A 47 2.73 -9.88 13.44
N ALA A 48 3.20 -9.59 12.22
CA ALA A 48 3.90 -10.57 11.38
C ALA A 48 5.40 -10.33 11.31
N ILE A 49 5.83 -9.07 11.39
CA ILE A 49 7.25 -8.70 11.34
C ILE A 49 7.92 -9.09 12.66
N ARG A 50 8.97 -9.90 12.56
CA ARG A 50 9.73 -10.42 13.72
C ARG A 50 11.17 -9.94 13.77
N PHE A 51 11.65 -9.27 12.72
CA PHE A 51 13.00 -8.76 12.69
C PHE A 51 13.10 -7.47 13.51
N PRO A 52 14.09 -7.34 14.41
CA PRO A 52 14.32 -6.09 15.11
C PRO A 52 14.67 -5.00 14.10
N THR A 53 14.07 -3.82 14.26
CA THR A 53 14.50 -2.62 13.53
C THR A 53 16.00 -2.42 13.81
N PRO A 54 16.87 -2.33 12.79
CA PRO A 54 18.29 -2.20 13.03
C PRO A 54 18.55 -0.96 13.89
N ALA A 55 19.39 -1.18 14.91
CA ALA A 55 19.82 -0.12 15.81
C ALA A 55 20.59 0.96 15.03
N LEU A 56 20.59 2.16 15.59
CA LEU A 56 21.35 3.33 15.14
C LEU A 56 22.78 2.98 14.66
N PRO A 57 23.36 3.80 13.75
CA PRO A 57 24.67 3.55 13.16
C PRO A 57 25.70 3.27 14.25
N ARG A 58 26.38 2.13 14.12
CA ARG A 58 27.47 1.74 15.00
C ARG A 58 28.65 2.68 14.76
N ASN A 59 29.47 2.93 15.79
CA ASN A 59 30.72 3.64 15.57
C ASN A 59 31.64 2.80 14.66
N THR A 60 32.52 3.45 13.91
CA THR A 60 33.40 2.81 12.92
C THR A 60 34.26 1.68 13.51
N GLN A 61 34.67 1.80 14.77
CA GLN A 61 35.40 0.75 15.48
C GLN A 61 34.54 -0.50 15.72
N SER A 62 33.30 -0.33 16.20
CA SER A 62 32.35 -1.45 16.39
C SER A 62 31.97 -2.11 15.07
N VAL A 63 31.83 -1.35 13.99
CA VAL A 63 31.61 -1.91 12.65
C VAL A 63 32.81 -2.75 12.22
N ASN A 64 34.03 -2.23 12.35
CA ASN A 64 35.25 -2.97 12.00
C ASN A 64 35.41 -4.26 12.82
N ASP A 65 35.12 -4.22 14.12
CA ASP A 65 35.18 -5.40 14.98
C ASP A 65 34.07 -6.41 14.65
N ALA A 66 32.87 -5.93 14.29
CA ALA A 66 31.78 -6.76 13.82
C ALA A 66 32.11 -7.43 12.47
N VAL A 67 32.72 -6.70 11.52
CA VAL A 67 33.17 -7.24 10.22
C VAL A 67 34.27 -8.28 10.43
N LYS A 68 35.26 -8.02 11.30
CA LYS A 68 36.29 -9.01 11.67
C LYS A 68 35.66 -10.25 12.29
N GLY A 69 34.68 -10.07 13.17
CA GLY A 69 33.90 -11.17 13.75
C GLY A 69 33.15 -11.97 12.67
N LEU A 70 32.49 -11.28 11.76
CA LEU A 70 31.73 -11.87 10.66
C LEU A 70 32.62 -12.68 9.72
N VAL A 71 33.79 -12.17 9.37
CA VAL A 71 34.74 -12.85 8.47
C VAL A 71 35.46 -14.00 9.16
N ARG A 72 35.68 -13.89 10.47
CA ARG A 72 36.14 -15.02 11.27
C ARG A 72 35.11 -16.15 11.29
N ASP A 73 33.84 -15.80 11.38
CA ASP A 73 32.75 -16.77 11.45
C ASP A 73 32.37 -17.30 10.04
N PHE A 74 32.57 -16.48 8.98
CA PHE A 74 32.30 -16.76 7.55
C PHE A 74 33.48 -16.35 6.66
N PRO A 75 34.49 -17.22 6.48
CA PRO A 75 35.67 -16.92 5.68
C PRO A 75 35.37 -16.56 4.22
N GLU A 76 34.25 -17.04 3.65
CA GLU A 76 33.81 -16.65 2.31
C GLU A 76 33.59 -15.14 2.11
N LEU A 77 33.38 -14.39 3.20
CA LEU A 77 33.21 -12.94 3.17
C LEU A 77 34.54 -12.17 3.20
N ALA A 78 35.68 -12.86 3.24
CA ALA A 78 37.00 -12.23 3.33
C ALA A 78 37.27 -11.22 2.20
N SER A 79 36.80 -11.48 0.98
CA SER A 79 36.95 -10.59 -0.18
C SER A 79 36.17 -9.27 -0.02
N ALA A 80 35.10 -9.26 0.77
CA ALA A 80 34.26 -8.09 1.01
C ALA A 80 34.68 -7.27 2.26
N VAL A 81 35.68 -7.74 3.03
CA VAL A 81 36.14 -7.11 4.29
C VAL A 81 36.43 -5.62 4.16
N GLN A 82 37.01 -5.21 3.03
CA GLN A 82 37.39 -3.82 2.82
C GLN A 82 36.19 -2.91 2.53
N GLN A 83 35.12 -3.46 1.95
CA GLN A 83 33.92 -2.70 1.56
C GLN A 83 32.85 -2.69 2.66
N LEU A 84 32.76 -3.76 3.47
CA LEU A 84 31.72 -3.90 4.49
C LEU A 84 31.69 -2.75 5.51
N PRO A 85 32.82 -2.22 6.02
CA PRO A 85 32.79 -1.11 6.97
C PRO A 85 32.25 0.20 6.39
N GLU A 86 32.41 0.42 5.09
CA GLU A 86 31.88 1.60 4.40
C GLU A 86 30.40 1.43 4.04
N LEU A 87 29.99 0.23 3.64
CA LEU A 87 28.63 -0.07 3.22
C LEU A 87 27.66 -0.27 4.40
N GLU A 88 28.13 -0.72 5.56
CA GLU A 88 27.30 -0.93 6.75
C GLU A 88 26.56 0.34 7.20
N PRO A 89 27.22 1.51 7.40
CA PRO A 89 26.50 2.71 7.85
C PRO A 89 25.49 3.20 6.81
N VAL A 90 25.79 3.06 5.51
CA VAL A 90 24.86 3.41 4.43
C VAL A 90 23.66 2.47 4.43
N SER A 91 23.89 1.16 4.58
CA SER A 91 22.83 0.15 4.68
C SER A 91 21.97 0.38 5.94
N ALA A 92 22.59 0.60 7.10
CA ALA A 92 21.90 0.88 8.35
C ALA A 92 21.06 2.17 8.25
N ALA A 93 21.59 3.24 7.64
CA ALA A 93 20.86 4.47 7.38
C ALA A 93 19.67 4.23 6.43
N ALA A 94 19.87 3.49 5.35
CA ALA A 94 18.80 3.16 4.39
C ALA A 94 17.69 2.31 5.02
N VAL A 95 18.04 1.26 5.77
CA VAL A 95 17.04 0.43 6.48
C VAL A 95 16.36 1.23 7.59
N SER A 96 17.09 2.06 8.33
CA SER A 96 16.49 2.94 9.34
C SER A 96 15.49 3.91 8.70
N ALA A 97 15.86 4.60 7.61
CA ALA A 97 14.99 5.53 6.91
C ALA A 97 13.74 4.82 6.34
N THR A 98 13.91 3.72 5.62
CA THR A 98 12.80 2.97 5.00
C THR A 98 11.88 2.29 6.04
N SER A 99 12.43 1.93 7.21
CA SER A 99 11.62 1.43 8.34
C SER A 99 10.67 2.50 8.91
N VAL A 100 11.05 3.78 8.80
CA VAL A 100 10.19 4.92 9.15
C VAL A 100 9.18 5.16 8.06
N TYR A 101 9.66 5.38 6.84
CA TYR A 101 8.82 5.68 5.69
C TYR A 101 9.52 5.22 4.42
N ASP A 102 8.78 4.46 3.61
CA ASP A 102 9.18 4.08 2.26
C ASP A 102 8.21 4.74 1.29
N ALA A 103 8.71 5.69 0.52
CA ALA A 103 7.94 6.45 -0.46
C ALA A 103 7.44 5.56 -1.59
N THR A 104 8.17 4.47 -1.88
CA THR A 104 7.82 3.50 -2.91
C THR A 104 6.82 2.47 -2.43
N ALA A 105 6.46 2.44 -1.15
CA ALA A 105 5.42 1.55 -0.62
C ALA A 105 4.02 2.15 -0.83
N GLY A 106 3.13 1.36 -1.41
CA GLY A 106 1.70 1.65 -1.57
C GLY A 106 0.85 1.07 -0.44
N ASP A 107 -0.39 0.75 -0.76
CA ASP A 107 -1.34 0.12 0.16
C ASP A 107 -1.04 -1.38 0.32
N LEU A 108 -1.07 -1.88 1.55
CA LEU A 108 -0.82 -3.29 1.89
C LEU A 108 -2.09 -4.00 2.36
N LEU A 109 -3.22 -3.31 2.35
CA LEU A 109 -4.56 -3.82 2.60
C LEU A 109 -5.46 -3.43 1.42
N SER A 110 -6.11 -4.42 0.81
CA SER A 110 -7.07 -4.19 -0.27
C SER A 110 -8.29 -5.11 -0.13
N PHE A 111 -9.45 -4.61 -0.52
CA PHE A 111 -10.72 -5.33 -0.47
C PHE A 111 -11.23 -5.62 -1.87
N GLY A 112 -11.72 -6.84 -2.10
CA GLY A 112 -12.24 -7.26 -3.39
C GLY A 112 -13.22 -8.41 -3.29
N SER A 113 -13.42 -9.09 -4.42
CA SER A 113 -14.22 -10.31 -4.49
C SER A 113 -13.48 -11.42 -5.24
N ILE A 114 -13.85 -12.67 -4.97
CA ILE A 114 -13.36 -13.83 -5.70
C ILE A 114 -14.54 -14.67 -6.20
N THR A 115 -14.34 -15.27 -7.37
CA THR A 115 -15.32 -16.17 -7.97
C THR A 115 -15.34 -17.52 -7.27
N CYS A 116 -16.55 -18.03 -7.08
CA CYS A 116 -16.82 -19.33 -6.49
C CYS A 116 -17.54 -20.20 -7.55
N HIS A 117 -16.81 -21.12 -8.18
CA HIS A 117 -17.41 -22.04 -9.15
C HIS A 117 -17.97 -23.27 -8.43
N GLY A 118 -19.27 -23.51 -8.46
CA GLY A 118 -19.90 -24.70 -7.88
C GLY A 118 -19.59 -25.97 -8.67
N LYS A 119 -19.89 -27.13 -8.07
CA LYS A 119 -19.86 -28.41 -8.79
C LYS A 119 -20.87 -28.35 -9.96
N GLY A 120 -20.45 -28.75 -11.16
CA GLY A 120 -21.28 -28.74 -12.36
C GLY A 120 -21.37 -27.38 -13.09
N GLY A 121 -20.43 -26.46 -12.86
CA GLY A 121 -20.33 -25.21 -13.64
C GLY A 121 -21.29 -24.09 -13.21
N LYS A 122 -22.12 -24.30 -12.18
CA LYS A 122 -22.97 -23.25 -11.62
C LYS A 122 -22.11 -22.20 -10.90
N VAL A 123 -22.25 -20.93 -11.27
CA VAL A 123 -21.51 -19.83 -10.64
C VAL A 123 -22.23 -19.42 -9.35
N HIS A 124 -21.58 -19.57 -8.20
CA HIS A 124 -22.09 -19.04 -6.93
C HIS A 124 -21.85 -17.54 -6.83
N GLN A 125 -22.55 -16.89 -5.89
CA GLN A 125 -22.29 -15.50 -5.54
C GLN A 125 -20.81 -15.30 -5.17
N PRO A 126 -20.15 -14.23 -5.68
CA PRO A 126 -18.76 -13.94 -5.33
C PRO A 126 -18.59 -13.75 -3.83
N LYS A 127 -17.50 -14.27 -3.27
CA LYS A 127 -17.14 -14.05 -1.87
C LYS A 127 -16.31 -12.77 -1.76
N ARG A 128 -16.64 -11.90 -0.81
CA ARG A 128 -15.79 -10.74 -0.47
C ARG A 128 -14.50 -11.24 0.18
N VAL A 129 -13.37 -10.69 -0.22
CA VAL A 129 -12.03 -11.10 0.24
C VAL A 129 -11.23 -9.87 0.61
N VAL A 130 -10.40 -10.03 1.61
CA VAL A 130 -9.41 -9.06 2.05
C VAL A 130 -8.03 -9.62 1.70
N ALA A 131 -7.20 -8.82 1.04
CA ALA A 131 -5.81 -9.14 0.77
C ALA A 131 -4.92 -8.30 1.67
N THR A 132 -3.98 -8.96 2.35
CA THR A 132 -3.02 -8.35 3.27
C THR A 132 -1.62 -8.86 3.02
N ALA A 133 -0.61 -8.03 3.30
CA ALA A 133 0.77 -8.47 3.39
C ALA A 133 1.04 -9.06 4.79
N THR A 134 1.71 -10.21 4.84
CA THR A 134 2.16 -10.87 6.07
C THR A 134 3.55 -11.48 5.85
N GLY A 135 4.03 -12.27 6.81
CA GLY A 135 5.39 -12.80 6.81
C GLY A 135 6.38 -11.85 7.48
N GLU A 136 7.57 -12.37 7.75
CA GLU A 136 8.56 -11.71 8.61
C GLU A 136 9.08 -10.38 8.04
N VAL A 137 8.97 -10.21 6.70
CA VAL A 137 9.38 -9.00 5.97
C VAL A 137 8.24 -8.46 5.09
N GLY A 138 6.99 -8.86 5.34
CA GLY A 138 5.85 -8.49 4.48
C GLY A 138 5.91 -9.14 3.09
N ASN A 139 6.48 -10.33 3.01
CA ASN A 139 6.81 -11.06 1.79
C ASN A 139 5.81 -12.16 1.41
N ILE A 140 4.70 -12.28 2.14
CA ILE A 140 3.65 -13.27 1.93
C ILE A 140 2.33 -12.54 1.68
N LEU A 141 1.68 -12.83 0.56
CA LEU A 141 0.31 -12.42 0.30
C LEU A 141 -0.63 -13.34 1.09
N CYS A 142 -1.51 -12.75 1.89
CA CYS A 142 -2.58 -13.44 2.59
C CYS A 142 -3.94 -12.98 2.03
N LEU A 143 -4.74 -13.92 1.55
CA LEU A 143 -6.12 -13.70 1.12
C LEU A 143 -7.05 -14.29 2.18
N GLN A 144 -8.03 -13.52 2.67
CA GLN A 144 -8.97 -13.98 3.68
C GLN A 144 -10.41 -13.67 3.25
N VAL A 145 -11.31 -14.65 3.34
CA VAL A 145 -12.73 -14.40 3.05
C VAL A 145 -13.29 -13.45 4.11
N SER A 146 -13.81 -12.30 3.73
CA SER A 146 -14.40 -11.37 4.67
C SER A 146 -15.67 -11.98 5.29
N SER A 147 -15.69 -12.07 6.62
CA SER A 147 -16.88 -12.43 7.39
C SER A 147 -17.73 -11.17 7.62
N ARG A 148 -18.86 -11.28 8.31
CA ARG A 148 -19.57 -10.13 8.87
C ARG A 148 -19.51 -10.17 10.38
N GLU A 149 -19.51 -9.02 11.03
CA GLU A 149 -19.64 -8.95 12.48
C GLU A 149 -20.82 -8.07 12.87
N ARG A 150 -21.60 -8.57 13.83
CA ARG A 150 -22.66 -7.83 14.51
C ARG A 150 -22.17 -7.41 15.89
N TYR A 151 -22.39 -6.15 16.21
CA TYR A 151 -22.11 -5.55 17.51
C TYR A 151 -23.42 -5.05 18.08
N GLY A 152 -23.84 -5.53 19.24
CA GLY A 152 -25.14 -5.16 19.79
C GLY A 152 -25.10 -4.70 21.23
N TRP A 153 -26.23 -4.15 21.64
CA TRP A 153 -26.50 -3.68 22.99
C TRP A 153 -27.57 -4.55 23.65
N GLY A 154 -27.55 -4.60 24.98
CA GLY A 154 -28.48 -5.42 25.75
C GLY A 154 -28.20 -6.91 25.62
N ASP A 155 -29.25 -7.71 25.77
CA ASP A 155 -29.17 -9.17 25.69
C ASP A 155 -29.07 -9.64 24.23
N PHE A 156 -28.29 -10.70 24.03
CA PHE A 156 -28.04 -11.25 22.71
C PHE A 156 -29.34 -11.63 21.99
N GLY A 157 -29.51 -11.14 20.75
CA GLY A 157 -30.66 -11.45 19.88
C GLY A 157 -31.95 -10.65 20.17
N GLN A 158 -32.00 -9.87 21.25
CA GLN A 158 -33.18 -9.09 21.64
C GLN A 158 -32.96 -7.57 21.58
N GLY A 159 -31.72 -7.10 21.36
CA GLY A 159 -31.37 -5.68 21.28
C GLY A 159 -31.04 -5.19 19.87
N ILE A 160 -30.82 -3.89 19.73
CA ILE A 160 -30.31 -3.25 18.50
C ILE A 160 -28.88 -3.74 18.25
N TRP A 161 -28.50 -3.91 16.98
CA TRP A 161 -27.11 -4.14 16.60
C TRP A 161 -26.70 -3.32 15.39
N VAL A 162 -25.40 -3.21 15.18
CA VAL A 162 -24.80 -2.71 13.95
C VAL A 162 -23.96 -3.81 13.32
N GLU A 163 -23.97 -3.88 12.00
CA GLU A 163 -23.27 -4.90 11.24
C GLU A 163 -22.38 -4.33 10.15
N GLY A 164 -21.29 -5.03 9.85
CA GLY A 164 -20.39 -4.69 8.76
C GLY A 164 -19.53 -5.87 8.34
N PRO A 165 -18.75 -5.72 7.25
CA PRO A 165 -17.76 -6.73 6.86
C PRO A 165 -16.75 -6.94 8.00
N SER A 166 -15.91 -7.95 7.99
CA SER A 166 -14.82 -8.11 8.96
C SER A 166 -13.63 -8.79 8.32
N THR A 167 -12.45 -8.45 8.82
CA THR A 167 -11.17 -9.06 8.42
C THR A 167 -10.92 -10.38 9.18
N CYS A 168 -11.71 -10.67 10.21
CA CYS A 168 -11.60 -11.90 10.99
C CYS A 168 -12.17 -13.10 10.21
N SER A 169 -11.32 -14.00 9.73
CA SER A 169 -11.76 -15.20 8.99
C SER A 169 -10.85 -16.39 9.16
N SER A 170 -11.46 -17.58 9.16
CA SER A 170 -10.76 -18.86 9.15
C SER A 170 -10.42 -19.37 7.76
N GLU A 171 -11.05 -18.81 6.71
CA GLU A 171 -10.83 -19.24 5.32
C GLU A 171 -9.78 -18.34 4.69
N SER A 172 -8.61 -18.90 4.40
CA SER A 172 -7.46 -18.16 3.88
C SER A 172 -6.77 -18.82 2.70
N GLY A 173 -5.96 -18.05 2.00
CA GLY A 173 -5.00 -18.52 1.01
C GLY A 173 -3.71 -17.73 1.06
N TYR A 174 -2.61 -18.39 0.71
CA TYR A 174 -1.27 -17.83 0.81
C TYR A 174 -0.52 -17.93 -0.50
N TRP A 175 0.32 -16.93 -0.76
CA TRP A 175 1.27 -16.93 -1.85
C TRP A 175 2.55 -16.21 -1.45
N ASN A 176 3.69 -16.82 -1.77
CA ASN A 176 4.99 -16.16 -1.78
C ASN A 176 5.80 -16.80 -2.91
N GLU A 177 6.15 -16.03 -3.93
CA GLU A 177 6.93 -16.57 -5.03
C GLU A 177 8.42 -16.56 -4.69
N GLU A 178 9.05 -15.39 -4.81
CA GLU A 178 10.49 -15.20 -4.53
C GLU A 178 10.77 -14.71 -3.11
N ALA A 179 9.75 -14.65 -2.25
CA ALA A 179 9.84 -14.06 -0.91
C ALA A 179 10.37 -12.60 -0.91
N ALA A 180 10.16 -11.86 -2.00
CA ALA A 180 10.38 -10.42 -2.05
C ALA A 180 9.31 -9.68 -1.22
N PRO A 181 9.66 -8.54 -0.59
CA PRO A 181 8.70 -7.75 0.18
C PRO A 181 7.61 -7.19 -0.74
N ILE A 182 6.35 -7.29 -0.30
CA ILE A 182 5.22 -6.72 -1.04
C ILE A 182 5.22 -5.22 -0.84
N GLN A 183 5.25 -4.46 -1.94
CA GLN A 183 5.20 -3.00 -1.92
C GLN A 183 3.79 -2.45 -2.09
N GLN A 184 2.90 -3.16 -2.79
CA GLN A 184 1.50 -2.74 -2.96
C GLN A 184 0.59 -3.91 -3.29
N ILE A 185 -0.64 -3.85 -2.81
CA ILE A 185 -1.74 -4.79 -3.09
C ILE A 185 -2.94 -3.99 -3.60
N CYS A 186 -3.48 -4.36 -4.75
CA CYS A 186 -4.61 -3.67 -5.37
C CYS A 186 -5.58 -4.66 -6.02
N PHE A 187 -6.81 -4.75 -5.52
CA PHE A 187 -7.90 -5.44 -6.23
C PHE A 187 -8.49 -4.57 -7.34
N ALA A 188 -8.99 -5.21 -8.40
CA ALA A 188 -9.86 -4.56 -9.35
C ALA A 188 -11.20 -4.21 -8.68
N GLN A 189 -11.51 -2.92 -8.59
CA GLN A 189 -12.69 -2.39 -7.87
C GLN A 189 -13.85 -2.10 -8.82
N THR A 190 -14.33 -3.09 -9.57
CA THR A 190 -15.50 -2.92 -10.44
C THR A 190 -16.77 -3.46 -9.76
N GLY A 191 -17.94 -2.90 -10.10
CA GLY A 191 -19.23 -3.38 -9.59
C GLY A 191 -19.59 -4.80 -10.07
N GLU A 192 -18.84 -5.34 -11.02
CA GLU A 192 -18.98 -6.69 -11.53
C GLU A 192 -18.30 -7.75 -10.64
N ARG A 193 -18.47 -9.02 -11.01
CA ARG A 193 -17.84 -10.20 -10.38
C ARG A 193 -16.33 -10.25 -10.59
N SER A 194 -15.62 -9.14 -10.39
CA SER A 194 -14.18 -9.08 -10.61
C SER A 194 -13.44 -9.96 -9.61
N SER A 195 -12.44 -10.67 -10.13
CA SER A 195 -11.54 -11.54 -9.36
C SER A 195 -10.07 -11.23 -9.68
N PHE A 196 -9.75 -10.06 -10.26
CA PHE A 196 -8.36 -9.70 -10.51
C PHE A 196 -7.75 -8.98 -9.32
N LEU A 197 -6.53 -9.37 -9.02
CA LEU A 197 -5.71 -8.77 -7.97
C LEU A 197 -4.34 -8.52 -8.57
N VAL A 198 -3.71 -7.41 -8.19
CA VAL A 198 -2.32 -7.13 -8.50
C VAL A 198 -1.53 -6.99 -7.22
N VAL A 199 -0.32 -7.55 -7.24
CA VAL A 199 0.70 -7.33 -6.21
C VAL A 199 1.95 -6.78 -6.85
N ARG A 200 2.42 -5.63 -6.36
CA ARG A 200 3.70 -5.03 -6.76
C ARG A 200 4.80 -5.46 -5.81
N LEU A 201 5.89 -5.93 -6.41
CA LEU A 201 7.17 -6.25 -5.78
C LEU A 201 8.23 -5.24 -6.29
N PRO A 202 9.40 -5.13 -5.63
CA PRO A 202 10.43 -4.16 -6.01
C PRO A 202 10.86 -4.19 -7.48
N LEU A 203 10.87 -5.36 -8.11
CA LEU A 203 11.35 -5.53 -9.48
C LEU A 203 10.24 -5.94 -10.48
N ARG A 204 9.01 -6.17 -10.03
CA ARG A 204 7.94 -6.64 -10.93
C ARG A 204 6.55 -6.48 -10.33
N THR A 205 5.56 -6.50 -11.19
CA THR A 205 4.15 -6.52 -10.81
C THR A 205 3.54 -7.84 -11.27
N VAL A 206 2.90 -8.57 -10.35
CA VAL A 206 2.26 -9.86 -10.61
C VAL A 206 0.75 -9.67 -10.58
N VAL A 207 0.07 -10.13 -11.62
CA VAL A 207 -1.40 -10.16 -11.72
C VAL A 207 -1.89 -11.55 -11.33
N PHE A 208 -2.98 -11.59 -10.58
CA PHE A 208 -3.59 -12.79 -10.02
C PHE A 208 -5.05 -12.88 -10.44
N GLN A 209 -5.56 -14.10 -10.48
CA GLN A 209 -6.99 -14.38 -10.57
C GLN A 209 -7.40 -15.36 -9.46
N PRO A 210 -7.55 -14.89 -8.20
CA PRO A 210 -7.81 -15.78 -7.09
C PRO A 210 -9.15 -16.51 -7.23
N LYS A 211 -9.17 -17.78 -6.81
CA LYS A 211 -10.35 -18.65 -6.88
C LYS A 211 -10.57 -19.39 -5.57
N TYR A 212 -11.84 -19.56 -5.21
CA TYR A 212 -12.21 -20.36 -4.06
C TYR A 212 -12.09 -21.86 -4.39
N LEU A 213 -11.41 -22.60 -3.51
CA LEU A 213 -11.21 -24.04 -3.62
C LEU A 213 -12.24 -24.79 -2.76
N HIS A 214 -12.92 -25.77 -3.34
CA HIS A 214 -13.79 -26.68 -2.59
C HIS A 214 -13.04 -27.67 -1.72
N ARG A 215 -11.78 -27.94 -2.08
CA ARG A 215 -10.90 -28.85 -1.35
C ARG A 215 -9.66 -28.09 -0.95
N ARG A 216 -9.42 -28.02 0.36
CA ARG A 216 -8.24 -27.37 0.91
C ARG A 216 -6.97 -27.98 0.36
N LYS A 217 -6.03 -27.13 -0.05
CA LYS A 217 -4.72 -27.53 -0.55
C LYS A 217 -3.68 -26.53 -0.05
N ALA A 218 -2.56 -27.03 0.45
CA ALA A 218 -1.42 -26.17 0.77
C ALA A 218 -0.80 -25.66 -0.53
N SER A 219 -0.61 -24.34 -0.63
CA SER A 219 0.11 -23.73 -1.75
C SER A 219 1.57 -24.19 -1.69
N PRO A 220 2.18 -24.58 -2.82
CA PRO A 220 3.60 -24.87 -2.83
C PRO A 220 4.40 -23.58 -2.63
N SER A 221 5.47 -23.67 -1.85
CA SER A 221 6.45 -22.58 -1.68
C SER A 221 7.83 -23.16 -1.50
N LYS A 222 8.84 -22.48 -2.06
CA LYS A 222 10.24 -22.83 -1.87
C LYS A 222 10.73 -22.52 -0.45
N TYR A 223 10.19 -21.46 0.16
CA TYR A 223 10.71 -20.89 1.40
C TYR A 223 9.83 -21.21 2.62
N TYR A 224 8.51 -21.36 2.44
CA TYR A 224 7.57 -21.51 3.55
C TYR A 224 6.74 -22.79 3.45
N GLU A 225 6.35 -23.32 4.60
CA GLU A 225 5.28 -24.29 4.75
C GLU A 225 3.98 -23.52 4.99
N PHE A 226 3.10 -23.56 4.00
CA PHE A 226 1.79 -22.93 4.10
C PHE A 226 0.75 -23.87 4.69
N PRO A 227 -0.16 -23.35 5.53
CA PRO A 227 -1.36 -24.07 5.93
C PRO A 227 -2.21 -24.48 4.72
N PRO A 228 -3.08 -25.50 4.86
CA PRO A 228 -4.06 -25.83 3.85
C PRO A 228 -4.98 -24.63 3.54
N SER A 229 -4.93 -24.14 2.30
CA SER A 229 -5.67 -22.95 1.85
C SER A 229 -7.06 -23.31 1.30
N ASP A 230 -8.05 -22.46 1.60
CA ASP A 230 -9.38 -22.45 0.95
C ASP A 230 -9.41 -21.58 -0.32
N ILE A 231 -8.39 -20.74 -0.52
CA ILE A 231 -8.25 -19.86 -1.68
C ILE A 231 -6.96 -20.20 -2.42
N ASP A 232 -7.05 -20.40 -3.74
CA ASP A 232 -5.90 -20.42 -4.64
C ASP A 232 -5.66 -19.00 -5.14
N ALA A 233 -4.50 -18.42 -4.86
CA ALA A 233 -4.14 -17.08 -5.32
C ALA A 233 -4.00 -17.02 -6.85
N ARG A 234 -3.55 -18.10 -7.50
CA ARG A 234 -3.40 -18.24 -8.96
C ARG A 234 -2.77 -17.01 -9.64
N PRO A 235 -1.43 -16.81 -9.53
CA PRO A 235 -0.73 -15.83 -10.36
C PRO A 235 -0.91 -16.21 -11.84
N ILE A 236 -1.26 -15.23 -12.68
CA ILE A 236 -1.53 -15.46 -14.10
C ILE A 236 -0.50 -14.79 -15.02
N LEU A 237 0.05 -13.63 -14.60
CA LEU A 237 0.87 -12.77 -15.45
C LEU A 237 1.88 -12.01 -14.58
N THR A 238 3.01 -11.65 -15.18
CA THR A 238 4.04 -10.83 -14.54
C THR A 238 4.55 -9.80 -15.53
N VAL A 239 4.54 -8.53 -15.14
CA VAL A 239 5.19 -7.42 -15.86
C VAL A 239 6.44 -7.04 -15.08
N ARG A 240 7.61 -7.19 -15.70
CA ARG A 240 8.87 -6.82 -15.05
C ARG A 240 9.22 -5.37 -15.34
N PHE A 241 10.05 -4.79 -14.49
CA PHE A 241 10.48 -3.40 -14.67
C PHE A 241 11.27 -3.20 -15.98
N GLU A 242 11.92 -4.24 -16.51
CA GLU A 242 12.57 -4.19 -17.82
C GLU A 242 11.57 -4.00 -18.97
N ASP A 243 10.33 -4.52 -18.84
CA ASP A 243 9.29 -4.42 -19.86
C ASP A 243 8.72 -2.99 -19.98
N THR A 244 8.87 -2.18 -18.92
CA THR A 244 8.37 -0.80 -18.81
C THR A 244 9.45 0.27 -18.96
N GLY A 245 10.71 -0.10 -19.18
CA GLY A 245 11.80 0.86 -19.40
C GLY A 245 12.99 0.75 -18.43
N GLY A 246 13.07 -0.30 -17.61
CA GLY A 246 14.22 -0.58 -16.74
C GLY A 246 14.24 0.22 -15.44
N ILE A 247 13.14 0.88 -15.09
CA ILE A 247 12.97 1.58 -13.80
C ILE A 247 11.88 0.88 -12.99
N PRO A 248 12.12 0.61 -11.68
CA PRO A 248 11.13 0.00 -10.81
C PRO A 248 9.77 0.71 -10.81
N HIS A 249 8.71 -0.06 -10.72
CA HIS A 249 7.35 0.47 -10.59
C HIS A 249 7.15 1.15 -9.24
N ALA A 250 6.58 2.36 -9.24
CA ALA A 250 6.21 3.13 -8.05
C ALA A 250 4.76 2.89 -7.64
N HIS A 251 3.84 2.71 -8.60
CA HIS A 251 2.42 2.48 -8.31
C HIS A 251 1.72 1.68 -9.40
N VAL A 252 0.67 0.99 -9.00
CA VAL A 252 -0.25 0.25 -9.89
C VAL A 252 -1.70 0.49 -9.50
N ALA A 253 -2.57 0.64 -10.50
CA ALA A 253 -4.01 0.76 -10.31
C ALA A 253 -4.77 -0.02 -11.39
N PHE A 254 -5.98 -0.48 -11.08
CA PHE A 254 -6.93 -1.01 -12.07
C PHE A 254 -7.84 0.09 -12.60
N ASN A 255 -8.29 -0.05 -13.84
CA ASN A 255 -9.36 0.76 -14.39
C ASN A 255 -10.69 0.40 -13.70
N PRO A 256 -11.36 1.35 -13.01
CA PRO A 256 -12.64 1.11 -12.35
C PRO A 256 -13.78 0.76 -13.32
N ASP A 257 -13.68 1.18 -14.57
CA ASP A 257 -14.69 0.93 -15.60
C ASP A 257 -14.39 -0.35 -16.40
N TYR A 258 -13.14 -0.80 -16.41
CA TYR A 258 -12.71 -2.00 -17.14
C TYR A 258 -11.68 -2.84 -16.36
N GLN A 259 -12.16 -3.84 -15.63
CA GLN A 259 -11.35 -4.69 -14.73
C GLN A 259 -10.15 -5.42 -15.37
N ARG A 260 -10.13 -5.53 -16.70
CA ARG A 260 -9.05 -6.18 -17.45
C ARG A 260 -7.94 -5.22 -17.84
N GLN A 261 -8.04 -3.98 -17.42
CA GLN A 261 -7.04 -2.97 -17.71
C GLN A 261 -6.44 -2.44 -16.42
N PHE A 262 -5.12 -2.34 -16.40
CA PHE A 262 -4.37 -1.79 -15.28
C PHE A 262 -3.25 -0.88 -15.78
N ALA A 263 -2.83 0.05 -14.94
CA ALA A 263 -1.85 1.05 -15.26
C ALA A 263 -0.69 0.99 -14.28
N LEU A 264 0.51 1.20 -14.80
CA LEU A 264 1.76 1.25 -14.06
C LEU A 264 2.36 2.63 -14.23
N ILE A 265 2.99 3.12 -13.16
CA ILE A 265 3.91 4.25 -13.20
C ILE A 265 5.21 3.85 -12.52
N ASP A 266 6.33 4.22 -13.11
CA ASP A 266 7.65 4.01 -12.56
C ASP A 266 8.11 5.14 -11.62
N GLN A 267 9.27 4.96 -11.00
CA GLN A 267 9.86 5.95 -10.09
C GLN A 267 10.37 7.23 -10.77
N ARG A 268 10.37 7.31 -12.12
CA ARG A 268 10.73 8.51 -12.89
C ARG A 268 9.52 9.26 -13.43
N GLY A 269 8.32 8.71 -13.29
CA GLY A 269 7.09 9.31 -13.80
C GLY A 269 6.73 8.88 -15.23
N GLU A 270 7.35 7.84 -15.77
CA GLU A 270 6.88 7.18 -16.99
C GLU A 270 5.75 6.23 -16.63
N TRP A 271 4.66 6.30 -17.38
CA TRP A 271 3.46 5.50 -17.14
C TRP A 271 3.06 4.69 -18.37
N SER A 272 2.38 3.58 -18.13
CA SER A 272 1.88 2.69 -19.17
C SER A 272 0.57 2.02 -18.76
N ILE A 273 -0.27 1.73 -19.76
CA ILE A 273 -1.57 1.07 -19.59
C ILE A 273 -1.52 -0.27 -20.30
N TRP A 274 -2.06 -1.29 -19.63
CA TRP A 274 -1.96 -2.68 -20.01
C TRP A 274 -3.33 -3.34 -20.01
N ASP A 275 -3.63 -4.05 -21.09
CA ASP A 275 -4.85 -4.82 -21.24
C ASP A 275 -4.56 -6.31 -21.06
N ILE A 276 -5.40 -6.98 -20.27
CA ILE A 276 -5.35 -8.41 -19.98
C ILE A 276 -6.27 -9.13 -20.96
N ASP A 277 -5.65 -9.82 -21.92
CA ASP A 277 -6.38 -10.66 -22.86
C ASP A 277 -6.69 -12.01 -22.22
N ASP A 278 -7.96 -12.43 -22.35
CA ASP A 278 -8.34 -13.78 -21.98
C ASP A 278 -7.69 -14.77 -22.95
N GLY A 279 -7.04 -15.77 -22.37
CA GLY A 279 -6.73 -16.99 -23.09
C GLY A 279 -8.02 -17.74 -23.47
N PHE A 280 -8.71 -17.28 -24.51
CA PHE A 280 -9.95 -17.89 -25.00
C PHE A 280 -9.67 -19.37 -25.35
N ARG A 281 -10.45 -20.29 -24.78
CA ARG A 281 -10.35 -21.75 -25.00
C ARG A 281 -9.07 -22.42 -24.46
N GLY A 282 -8.57 -21.96 -23.31
CA GLY A 282 -7.49 -22.68 -22.60
C GLY A 282 -6.08 -22.31 -23.05
N THR A 283 -5.92 -21.18 -23.75
CA THR A 283 -4.63 -20.51 -23.92
C THR A 283 -4.23 -19.78 -22.63
N GLU A 284 -2.94 -19.47 -22.51
CA GLU A 284 -2.38 -18.72 -21.38
C GLU A 284 -2.85 -17.26 -21.43
N TYR A 285 -2.95 -16.62 -20.26
CA TYR A 285 -3.22 -15.18 -20.20
C TYR A 285 -2.07 -14.42 -20.86
N SER A 286 -2.37 -13.33 -21.57
CA SER A 286 -1.37 -12.40 -22.10
C SER A 286 -1.69 -10.96 -21.72
N VAL A 287 -0.67 -10.11 -21.69
CA VAL A 287 -0.83 -8.66 -21.47
C VAL A 287 -0.27 -7.89 -22.65
N ASN A 288 -1.00 -6.88 -23.08
CA ASN A 288 -0.60 -5.99 -24.15
C ASN A 288 -0.58 -4.54 -23.66
N ARG A 289 0.49 -3.81 -23.98
CA ARG A 289 0.59 -2.38 -23.63
C ARG A 289 -0.19 -1.55 -24.64
N SER A 290 -1.28 -0.92 -24.20
CA SER A 290 -2.15 -0.11 -25.05
C SER A 290 -1.77 1.37 -25.10
N ALA A 291 -1.26 1.92 -24.00
CA ALA A 291 -0.82 3.32 -23.96
C ALA A 291 0.43 3.51 -23.10
N LYS A 292 1.14 4.62 -23.33
CA LYS A 292 2.24 5.09 -22.49
C LYS A 292 2.38 6.60 -22.56
N GLY A 293 3.00 7.20 -21.55
CA GLY A 293 3.37 8.61 -21.53
C GLY A 293 4.30 8.94 -20.38
N SER A 294 4.71 10.21 -20.29
CA SER A 294 5.58 10.75 -19.23
C SER A 294 4.89 11.92 -18.55
N VAL A 295 5.04 12.04 -17.24
CA VAL A 295 4.61 13.22 -16.48
C VAL A 295 5.50 14.43 -16.77
N LEU A 296 6.80 14.19 -16.98
CA LEU A 296 7.77 15.24 -17.30
C LEU A 296 7.73 15.55 -18.79
N SER A 297 7.81 16.84 -19.12
CA SER A 297 8.01 17.29 -20.50
C SER A 297 9.42 16.93 -20.98
N ALA A 298 9.63 16.81 -22.30
CA ALA A 298 10.94 16.51 -22.87
C ALA A 298 12.01 17.56 -22.48
N GLU A 299 11.60 18.81 -22.29
CA GLU A 299 12.48 19.92 -21.88
C GLU A 299 12.91 19.78 -20.40
N GLU A 300 12.01 19.31 -19.53
CA GLU A 300 12.27 19.11 -18.10
C GLU A 300 13.03 17.81 -17.82
N GLN A 301 13.10 16.88 -18.78
CA GLN A 301 13.92 15.65 -18.66
C GLN A 301 15.44 15.92 -18.80
N ASP A 302 15.82 16.97 -19.53
CA ASP A 302 17.23 17.35 -19.78
C ASP A 302 17.81 18.27 -18.68
N GLU A 303 16.96 18.90 -17.87
CA GLU A 303 17.41 19.64 -16.69
C GLU A 303 17.86 18.68 -15.58
N LEU A 304 18.85 19.08 -14.77
CA LEU A 304 19.25 18.37 -13.54
C LEU A 304 18.12 18.50 -12.50
N VAL A 305 17.00 17.81 -12.73
CA VAL A 305 15.86 17.75 -11.81
C VAL A 305 16.35 17.17 -10.49
N PRO A 306 15.99 17.77 -9.33
CA PRO A 306 16.31 17.19 -8.04
C PRO A 306 15.82 15.74 -8.01
N LYS A 307 16.71 14.82 -7.64
CA LYS A 307 16.37 13.40 -7.55
C LYS A 307 15.28 13.22 -6.50
N GLU A 308 14.04 13.02 -6.94
CA GLU A 308 12.89 12.71 -6.08
C GLU A 308 13.10 11.36 -5.36
N ASP A 309 12.25 11.07 -4.37
CA ASP A 309 12.27 9.84 -3.58
C ASP A 309 11.64 8.62 -4.28
N GLY A 310 11.28 8.76 -5.56
CA GLY A 310 10.66 7.72 -6.38
C GLY A 310 9.16 7.54 -6.13
N TRP A 311 8.51 8.44 -5.38
CA TRP A 311 7.07 8.41 -5.20
C TRP A 311 6.34 8.82 -6.48
N ALA A 312 5.36 8.00 -6.88
CA ALA A 312 4.41 8.37 -7.90
C ALA A 312 3.05 7.69 -7.69
N ARG A 313 2.00 8.24 -8.30
CA ARG A 313 0.63 7.70 -8.29
C ARG A 313 0.00 7.82 -9.67
N ILE A 314 -0.85 6.85 -9.99
CA ILE A 314 -1.65 6.82 -11.22
C ILE A 314 -3.03 6.26 -10.89
N LEU A 315 -4.08 6.89 -11.42
CA LEU A 315 -5.46 6.44 -11.25
C LEU A 315 -6.36 6.98 -12.37
N TRP A 316 -7.46 6.29 -12.65
CA TRP A 316 -8.48 6.73 -13.62
C TRP A 316 -9.47 7.72 -13.02
N VAL A 317 -9.74 8.81 -13.76
CA VAL A 317 -10.67 9.87 -13.36
C VAL A 317 -11.48 10.34 -14.57
N GLY A 318 -12.73 10.71 -14.35
CA GLY A 318 -13.65 11.22 -15.36
C GLY A 318 -14.29 10.09 -16.15
N ASP A 319 -13.49 9.38 -16.94
CA ASP A 319 -13.93 8.30 -17.82
C ASP A 319 -12.92 7.13 -17.86
N ALA A 320 -13.27 6.10 -18.63
CA ALA A 320 -12.45 4.90 -18.81
C ALA A 320 -11.12 5.16 -19.56
N ASN A 321 -10.92 6.36 -20.13
CA ASN A 321 -9.77 6.69 -20.99
C ASN A 321 -8.93 7.86 -20.47
N THR A 322 -9.21 8.34 -19.26
CA THR A 322 -8.54 9.49 -18.68
C THR A 322 -7.87 9.10 -17.36
N VAL A 323 -6.56 9.35 -17.29
CA VAL A 323 -5.74 9.04 -16.12
C VAL A 323 -5.15 10.33 -15.53
N ALA A 324 -5.19 10.42 -14.21
CA ALA A 324 -4.42 11.39 -13.45
C ALA A 324 -3.13 10.72 -12.97
N VAL A 325 -2.01 11.41 -13.16
CA VAL A 325 -0.67 10.89 -12.88
C VAL A 325 0.07 11.94 -12.06
N ALA A 326 0.68 11.51 -10.95
CA ALA A 326 1.36 12.41 -10.03
C ALA A 326 2.74 11.90 -9.61
N THR A 327 3.70 12.82 -9.52
CA THR A 327 4.98 12.66 -8.81
C THR A 327 5.05 13.66 -7.66
N ARG A 328 6.17 13.79 -6.93
CA ARG A 328 6.24 14.73 -5.80
C ARG A 328 6.00 16.18 -6.22
N ARG A 329 6.27 16.52 -7.48
CA ARG A 329 6.25 17.89 -7.99
C ARG A 329 5.21 18.16 -9.06
N HIS A 330 4.73 17.13 -9.72
CA HIS A 330 3.88 17.27 -10.90
C HIS A 330 2.58 16.51 -10.73
N LEU A 331 1.47 17.13 -11.13
CA LEU A 331 0.19 16.47 -11.38
C LEU A 331 -0.18 16.74 -12.84
N ALA A 332 -0.39 15.69 -13.60
CA ALA A 332 -0.78 15.76 -15.00
C ALA A 332 -2.00 14.86 -15.25
N VAL A 333 -2.83 15.25 -16.21
CA VAL A 333 -4.00 14.48 -16.63
C VAL A 333 -3.80 14.14 -18.10
N PHE A 334 -4.01 12.88 -18.47
CA PHE A 334 -3.88 12.40 -19.84
C PHE A 334 -5.15 11.71 -20.28
N ASN A 335 -5.61 12.00 -21.49
CA ASN A 335 -6.55 11.14 -22.20
C ASN A 335 -5.76 10.26 -23.18
N TYR A 336 -6.01 8.96 -23.20
CA TYR A 336 -5.25 8.02 -24.04
C TYR A 336 -6.07 7.34 -25.13
N ARG A 337 -7.33 7.77 -25.36
CA ARG A 337 -8.23 7.14 -26.33
C ARG A 337 -7.65 7.08 -27.74
N ASN A 338 -7.07 8.19 -28.20
CA ASN A 338 -6.47 8.35 -29.53
C ASN A 338 -4.96 8.60 -29.43
N GLY A 339 -4.30 7.88 -28.53
CA GLY A 339 -2.93 8.18 -28.09
C GLY A 339 -2.91 9.08 -26.86
N ALA A 340 -1.79 9.09 -26.14
CA ALA A 340 -1.63 9.81 -24.88
C ALA A 340 -1.51 11.32 -25.12
N VAL A 341 -2.58 12.07 -24.84
CA VAL A 341 -2.65 13.53 -24.95
C VAL A 341 -2.79 14.13 -23.56
N ALA A 342 -1.88 15.04 -23.21
CA ALA A 342 -1.96 15.80 -21.96
C ALA A 342 -3.12 16.81 -22.01
N LEU A 343 -3.96 16.79 -20.98
CA LEU A 343 -5.05 17.75 -20.79
C LEU A 343 -4.58 18.92 -19.91
N LYS A 344 -5.34 20.02 -19.93
CA LYS A 344 -5.06 21.18 -19.07
C LYS A 344 -5.09 20.75 -17.60
N CYS A 345 -4.05 21.06 -16.85
CA CYS A 345 -3.98 20.77 -15.42
C CYS A 345 -3.37 21.97 -14.67
N PRO A 346 -3.97 22.42 -13.55
CA PRO A 346 -3.43 23.53 -12.78
C PRO A 346 -2.13 23.12 -12.07
N SER A 347 -1.18 24.05 -12.00
CA SER A 347 0.02 23.87 -11.17
C SER A 347 -0.35 24.05 -9.71
N LEU A 348 -0.58 22.94 -8.99
CA LEU A 348 -0.93 22.97 -7.56
C LEU A 348 0.23 23.48 -6.68
N ILE A 349 1.46 23.21 -7.11
CA ILE A 349 2.67 23.60 -6.41
C ILE A 349 3.40 24.62 -7.28
N PRO A 350 3.70 25.84 -6.78
CA PRO A 350 4.54 26.79 -7.51
C PRO A 350 5.93 26.19 -7.77
N LYS A 351 6.50 26.41 -8.96
CA LYS A 351 7.83 25.86 -9.34
C LYS A 351 8.93 26.13 -8.32
N LYS A 352 8.89 27.29 -7.63
CA LYS A 352 9.86 27.71 -6.61
C LYS A 352 9.54 27.26 -5.19
N SER A 353 8.37 26.66 -4.94
CA SER A 353 8.00 26.16 -3.61
C SER A 353 8.80 24.91 -3.26
N ALA A 354 9.02 24.67 -1.97
CA ALA A 354 9.55 23.41 -1.44
C ALA A 354 8.45 22.35 -1.20
N ASP A 355 7.18 22.69 -1.46
CA ASP A 355 6.05 21.81 -1.19
C ASP A 355 6.08 20.52 -2.02
N TRP A 356 5.50 19.45 -1.49
CA TRP A 356 5.38 18.18 -2.21
C TRP A 356 3.95 17.70 -2.29
N ILE A 357 3.62 17.01 -3.38
CA ILE A 357 2.43 16.15 -3.45
C ILE A 357 2.73 14.90 -2.62
N LEU A 358 1.83 14.60 -1.69
CA LEU A 358 1.98 13.52 -0.72
C LEU A 358 1.04 12.36 -1.00
N ASP A 359 -0.17 12.65 -1.48
CA ASP A 359 -1.15 11.63 -1.84
C ASP A 359 -2.16 12.10 -2.88
N VAL A 360 -2.72 11.16 -3.65
CA VAL A 360 -3.78 11.41 -4.63
C VAL A 360 -4.78 10.26 -4.58
N VAL A 361 -6.04 10.57 -4.26
CA VAL A 361 -7.09 9.57 -4.07
C VAL A 361 -8.37 9.99 -4.78
N LYS A 362 -8.96 9.07 -5.54
CA LYS A 362 -10.22 9.29 -6.26
C LYS A 362 -11.38 9.54 -5.28
N HIS A 363 -12.31 10.41 -5.66
CA HIS A 363 -13.56 10.54 -4.92
C HIS A 363 -14.38 9.24 -5.02
N PRO A 364 -14.83 8.64 -3.90
CA PRO A 364 -15.44 7.30 -3.90
C PRO A 364 -16.79 7.23 -4.63
N SER A 365 -17.51 8.36 -4.75
CA SER A 365 -18.82 8.43 -5.42
C SER A 365 -18.79 9.09 -6.80
N ASN A 366 -17.79 9.93 -7.05
CA ASN A 366 -17.80 10.83 -8.19
C ASN A 366 -16.57 10.55 -9.03
N ALA A 367 -16.78 9.89 -10.18
CA ALA A 367 -15.68 9.43 -11.00
C ALA A 367 -14.82 10.58 -11.53
N ALA A 368 -15.38 11.79 -11.67
CA ALA A 368 -14.72 12.98 -12.17
C ALA A 368 -13.95 13.76 -11.11
N GLN A 369 -14.00 13.37 -9.83
CA GLN A 369 -13.36 14.12 -8.76
C GLN A 369 -12.19 13.37 -8.12
N VAL A 370 -11.17 14.13 -7.73
CA VAL A 370 -9.96 13.59 -7.10
C VAL A 370 -9.49 14.51 -5.98
N PHE A 371 -9.08 13.92 -4.87
CA PHE A 371 -8.41 14.61 -3.78
C PHE A 371 -6.91 14.57 -3.98
N VAL A 372 -6.25 15.71 -3.76
CA VAL A 372 -4.79 15.83 -3.80
C VAL A 372 -4.34 16.41 -2.48
N LEU A 373 -3.47 15.68 -1.79
CA LEU A 373 -2.82 16.14 -0.57
C LEU A 373 -1.42 16.63 -0.89
N THR A 374 -1.10 17.86 -0.50
CA THR A 374 0.27 18.38 -0.51
C THR A 374 0.81 18.50 0.92
N SER A 375 2.04 18.99 1.08
CA SER A 375 2.64 19.34 2.38
C SER A 375 1.90 20.45 3.13
N ALA A 376 1.11 21.27 2.43
CA ALA A 376 0.46 22.45 3.01
C ALA A 376 -1.07 22.46 2.84
N GLN A 377 -1.60 21.86 1.78
CA GLN A 377 -2.99 22.01 1.35
C GLN A 377 -3.62 20.69 0.93
N LEU A 378 -4.92 20.58 1.21
CA LEU A 378 -5.81 19.56 0.70
C LEU A 378 -6.65 20.18 -0.43
N PHE A 379 -6.55 19.61 -1.62
CA PHE A 379 -7.32 20.03 -2.79
C PHE A 379 -8.38 19.00 -3.12
N LEU A 380 -9.54 19.47 -3.56
CA LEU A 380 -10.52 18.70 -4.33
C LEU A 380 -10.55 19.25 -5.75
N LEU A 381 -10.26 18.40 -6.73
CA LEU A 381 -10.27 18.76 -8.15
C LEU A 381 -11.45 18.11 -8.86
N SER A 382 -11.96 18.79 -9.88
CA SER A 382 -12.86 18.21 -10.89
C SER A 382 -12.08 18.00 -12.18
N ILE A 383 -12.31 16.87 -12.84
CA ILE A 383 -11.68 16.51 -14.11
C ILE A 383 -12.77 16.32 -15.16
N THR A 384 -12.76 17.20 -16.15
CA THR A 384 -13.64 17.12 -17.31
C THR A 384 -12.93 16.33 -18.41
N ALA A 385 -13.45 15.15 -18.73
CA ALA A 385 -12.97 14.36 -19.86
C ALA A 385 -13.36 15.05 -21.19
N PRO A 386 -12.54 14.90 -22.26
CA PRO A 386 -12.89 15.43 -23.58
C PRO A 386 -14.13 14.72 -24.15
N PRO A 387 -15.08 15.45 -24.75
CA PRO A 387 -16.28 14.86 -25.33
C PRO A 387 -15.99 14.10 -26.62
N ASP A 388 -16.90 13.18 -26.95
CA ASP A 388 -16.80 12.35 -28.15
C ASP A 388 -17.04 13.20 -29.42
N GLY A 389 -15.98 13.49 -30.17
CA GLY A 389 -16.10 13.88 -31.59
C GLY A 389 -16.07 15.38 -31.94
N HIS A 390 -15.75 16.29 -31.01
CA HIS A 390 -15.69 17.74 -31.32
C HIS A 390 -14.42 18.43 -30.79
N GLU A 391 -13.56 18.90 -31.70
CA GLU A 391 -12.28 19.56 -31.37
C GLU A 391 -12.45 20.88 -30.59
N GLU A 392 -13.57 21.60 -30.76
CA GLU A 392 -13.82 22.88 -30.08
C GLU A 392 -14.17 22.72 -28.59
N GLU A 393 -14.74 21.58 -28.17
CA GLU A 393 -15.09 21.32 -26.77
C GLU A 393 -13.91 20.74 -25.96
N ASN A 394 -12.85 20.27 -26.64
CA ASN A 394 -11.59 19.85 -26.00
C ASN A 394 -10.91 20.99 -25.23
N ALA A 395 -11.21 22.26 -25.54
CA ALA A 395 -10.68 23.42 -24.82
C ALA A 395 -11.10 23.46 -23.34
N ARG A 396 -12.22 22.81 -22.97
CA ARG A 396 -12.71 22.72 -21.59
C ARG A 396 -12.25 21.46 -20.86
N ALA A 397 -11.65 20.50 -21.57
CA ALA A 397 -11.15 19.27 -20.98
C ALA A 397 -9.92 19.53 -20.10
N GLY A 398 -9.84 18.82 -18.98
CA GLY A 398 -8.77 18.97 -18.00
C GLY A 398 -9.26 19.11 -16.57
N ALA A 399 -8.33 19.44 -15.69
CA ALA A 399 -8.58 19.58 -14.26
C ALA A 399 -8.86 21.04 -13.86
N SER A 400 -9.74 21.23 -12.89
CA SER A 400 -10.01 22.49 -12.21
C SER A 400 -10.09 22.29 -10.70
N VAL A 401 -9.68 23.31 -9.93
CA VAL A 401 -9.74 23.27 -8.46
C VAL A 401 -11.15 23.62 -8.01
N LEU A 402 -11.81 22.73 -7.26
CA LEU A 402 -13.09 23.00 -6.62
C LEU A 402 -12.89 23.64 -5.24
N ILE A 403 -12.01 23.03 -4.43
CA ILE A 403 -11.64 23.49 -3.09
C ILE A 403 -10.13 23.36 -2.91
N SER A 404 -9.53 24.35 -2.24
CA SER A 404 -8.21 24.28 -1.62
C SER A 404 -8.33 24.65 -0.15
N TYR A 405 -7.89 23.77 0.74
CA TYR A 405 -7.97 23.95 2.20
C TYR A 405 -6.59 23.72 2.84
N PRO A 406 -6.00 24.69 3.57
CA PRO A 406 -4.77 24.47 4.30
C PRO A 406 -5.03 23.53 5.49
N HIS A 407 -4.41 22.36 5.49
CA HIS A 407 -4.66 21.36 6.53
C HIS A 407 -3.86 21.60 7.82
N TYR A 408 -2.94 22.58 7.83
CA TYR A 408 -2.11 22.96 8.99
C TYR A 408 -1.39 21.78 9.66
N ARG A 409 -1.01 20.79 8.86
CA ARG A 409 -0.10 19.71 9.28
C ARG A 409 1.33 20.21 9.05
N GLY A 410 2.31 19.58 9.70
CA GLY A 410 3.72 19.97 9.50
C GLY A 410 4.13 19.81 8.04
N SER A 411 4.65 20.89 7.44
CA SER A 411 5.11 20.90 6.04
C SER A 411 6.24 19.90 5.77
N GLU A 412 7.02 19.60 6.81
CA GLU A 412 8.14 18.65 6.77
C GLU A 412 7.68 17.18 6.85
N ASP A 413 6.41 16.92 7.16
CA ASP A 413 5.87 15.56 7.27
C ASP A 413 5.52 15.00 5.89
N MET A 414 6.51 14.39 5.22
CA MET A 414 6.32 13.70 3.93
C MET A 414 5.42 12.46 3.99
N THR A 415 5.09 12.01 5.20
CA THR A 415 4.41 10.73 5.42
C THR A 415 2.89 10.86 5.48
N LEU A 416 2.38 12.09 5.30
CA LEU A 416 0.94 12.33 5.31
C LEU A 416 0.25 11.58 4.17
N ARG A 417 -0.88 10.94 4.49
CA ARG A 417 -1.70 10.15 3.56
C ARG A 417 -3.17 10.41 3.78
N LEU A 418 -3.95 10.18 2.71
CA LEU A 418 -5.41 10.28 2.73
C LEU A 418 -6.06 8.93 3.00
N CYS A 419 -7.18 8.95 3.72
CA CYS A 419 -8.13 7.86 3.79
C CYS A 419 -9.51 8.46 3.55
N ILE A 420 -10.25 7.91 2.58
CA ILE A 420 -11.50 8.51 2.11
C ILE A 420 -12.63 7.51 2.25
N HIS A 421 -13.75 7.96 2.79
CA HIS A 421 -14.94 7.16 2.99
C HIS A 421 -16.19 7.90 2.51
N LYS A 422 -17.01 7.22 1.72
CA LYS A 422 -18.33 7.71 1.30
C LYS A 422 -19.35 7.50 2.41
N SER A 423 -20.08 8.55 2.79
CA SER A 423 -21.33 8.47 3.55
C SER A 423 -22.55 8.24 2.65
N GLU A 424 -23.65 7.73 3.20
CA GLU A 424 -24.89 7.47 2.45
C GLU A 424 -25.53 8.77 1.93
N ASP A 425 -25.35 9.88 2.65
CA ASP A 425 -25.86 11.21 2.30
C ASP A 425 -25.03 11.91 1.19
N GLN A 426 -24.26 11.15 0.40
CA GLN A 426 -23.26 11.63 -0.58
C GLN A 426 -22.09 12.46 0.00
N ASP A 427 -22.15 12.81 1.28
CA ASP A 427 -21.03 13.39 2.03
C ASP A 427 -19.81 12.43 2.01
N CYS A 428 -18.62 13.02 2.04
CA CYS A 428 -17.35 12.32 1.93
C CYS A 428 -16.46 12.66 3.14
N LEU A 429 -16.13 11.65 3.94
CA LEU A 429 -15.20 11.77 5.06
C LEU A 429 -13.78 11.59 4.53
N VAL A 430 -12.95 12.62 4.70
CA VAL A 430 -11.56 12.65 4.27
C VAL A 430 -10.67 12.76 5.51
N ALA A 431 -9.95 11.70 5.83
CA ALA A 431 -9.02 11.65 6.96
C ALA A 431 -7.57 11.81 6.49
N ILE A 432 -6.83 12.72 7.12
CA ILE A 432 -5.39 12.90 6.96
C ILE A 432 -4.69 12.25 8.16
N HIS A 433 -3.70 11.40 7.90
CA HIS A 433 -2.91 10.71 8.92
C HIS A 433 -1.43 10.67 8.54
N SER A 434 -0.56 10.38 9.52
CA SER A 434 0.90 10.38 9.39
C SER A 434 1.48 9.04 9.87
N CYS A 435 2.65 8.67 9.35
CA CYS A 435 3.45 7.59 9.92
C CYS A 435 4.25 8.03 11.16
N LEU A 436 4.39 9.34 11.40
CA LEU A 436 5.24 9.92 12.45
C LEU A 436 4.49 10.20 13.76
N ASN A 437 3.16 10.30 13.72
CA ASN A 437 2.31 10.56 14.89
C ASN A 437 0.92 9.95 14.74
N GLN A 438 0.15 9.95 15.81
CA GLN A 438 -1.21 9.36 15.85
C GLN A 438 -2.32 10.40 15.68
N LEU A 439 -2.00 11.62 15.24
CA LEU A 439 -3.01 12.65 15.00
C LEU A 439 -3.69 12.36 13.66
N VAL A 440 -4.98 12.01 13.70
CA VAL A 440 -5.81 11.83 12.51
C VAL A 440 -6.84 12.96 12.43
N SER A 441 -6.77 13.77 11.37
CA SER A 441 -7.66 14.92 11.15
C SER A 441 -8.69 14.57 10.08
N VAL A 442 -9.97 14.72 10.37
CA VAL A 442 -11.08 14.35 9.49
C VAL A 442 -11.84 15.59 9.04
N TYR A 443 -12.03 15.68 7.73
CA TYR A 443 -12.81 16.70 7.03
C TYR A 443 -14.05 16.04 6.44
N CYS A 444 -15.18 16.73 6.45
CA CYS A 444 -16.38 16.30 5.75
C CYS A 444 -16.58 17.19 4.52
N PHE A 445 -16.57 16.59 3.34
CA PHE A 445 -16.88 17.26 2.08
C PHE A 445 -18.31 16.92 1.67
N ALA A 446 -19.07 17.93 1.27
CA ALA A 446 -20.46 17.77 0.87
C ALA A 446 -20.75 18.63 -0.36
N GLU A 447 -21.39 18.04 -1.36
CA GLU A 447 -21.91 18.73 -2.53
C GLU A 447 -23.29 19.30 -2.20
N VAL A 448 -23.51 20.59 -2.43
CA VAL A 448 -24.80 21.26 -2.19
C VAL A 448 -25.34 21.77 -3.51
N ASP A 449 -26.44 21.18 -3.97
CA ASP A 449 -27.06 21.51 -5.24
C ASP A 449 -28.08 22.64 -5.11
N PHE A 450 -27.94 23.68 -5.94
CA PHE A 450 -28.82 24.84 -6.04
C PHE A 450 -29.46 24.92 -7.44
N GLY A 451 -30.14 23.86 -7.88
CA GLY A 451 -30.84 23.79 -9.17
C GLY A 451 -29.90 23.80 -10.39
N HIS A 452 -29.31 24.96 -10.72
CA HIS A 452 -28.42 25.16 -11.86
C HIS A 452 -26.93 25.32 -11.49
N SER A 453 -26.60 25.40 -10.20
CA SER A 453 -25.22 25.42 -9.72
C SER A 453 -25.04 24.49 -8.53
N SER A 454 -23.93 23.77 -8.48
CA SER A 454 -23.54 23.01 -7.29
C SER A 454 -22.34 23.67 -6.61
N LEU A 455 -22.36 23.74 -5.29
CA LEU A 455 -21.25 24.26 -4.48
C LEU A 455 -20.69 23.12 -3.63
N MET A 456 -19.38 22.92 -3.73
CA MET A 456 -18.68 22.07 -2.77
C MET A 456 -18.48 22.80 -1.46
N SER A 457 -18.82 22.12 -0.37
CA SER A 457 -18.59 22.57 0.99
C SER A 457 -17.66 21.63 1.75
N VAL A 458 -16.87 22.16 2.67
CA VAL A 458 -15.93 21.44 3.53
C VAL A 458 -16.11 21.87 4.98
N SER A 459 -16.11 20.90 5.90
CA SER A 459 -16.20 21.15 7.34
C SER A 459 -14.87 21.57 7.94
N ASP A 460 -14.91 22.11 9.16
CA ASP A 460 -13.70 22.21 9.99
C ASP A 460 -13.16 20.82 10.35
N PRO A 461 -11.82 20.67 10.47
CA PRO A 461 -11.23 19.40 10.82
C PRO A 461 -11.56 18.99 12.26
N VAL A 462 -11.88 17.71 12.43
CA VAL A 462 -12.03 17.07 13.75
C VAL A 462 -10.93 16.02 13.94
N SER A 463 -10.42 15.87 15.16
CA SER A 463 -9.42 14.84 15.45
C SER A 463 -10.09 13.56 15.96
N ILE A 464 -9.67 12.40 15.47
CA ILE A 464 -10.07 11.10 16.05
C ILE A 464 -9.17 10.78 17.24
N ASP A 465 -9.76 10.44 18.39
CA ASP A 465 -9.04 9.94 19.55
C ASP A 465 -8.53 8.50 19.30
N LEU A 466 -7.22 8.36 19.10
CA LEU A 466 -6.55 7.06 18.94
C LEU A 466 -5.89 6.54 20.24
N HIS A 467 -6.22 7.12 21.39
CA HIS A 467 -5.66 6.69 22.66
C HIS A 467 -5.84 5.17 22.89
N GLY A 468 -4.80 4.52 23.40
CA GLY A 468 -4.77 3.08 23.65
C GLY A 468 -4.27 2.23 22.47
N LEU A 469 -4.03 2.82 21.29
CA LEU A 469 -3.42 2.11 20.16
C LEU A 469 -2.02 1.55 20.50
N GLU A 470 -1.30 2.16 21.42
CA GLU A 470 0.08 1.77 21.80
C GLU A 470 0.19 0.59 22.78
N LYS A 471 -0.92 0.18 23.43
CA LYS A 471 -0.90 -0.72 24.59
C LYS A 471 -0.43 -2.17 24.34
N ALA A 472 0.00 -2.54 23.13
CA ALA A 472 0.37 -3.93 22.80
C ALA A 472 1.86 -4.17 22.44
N GLY A 473 2.75 -3.26 22.81
CA GLY A 473 4.20 -3.46 22.70
C GLY A 473 4.77 -3.08 21.32
N GLY A 474 5.75 -2.17 21.33
CA GLY A 474 6.43 -1.65 20.15
C GLY A 474 5.91 -0.28 19.71
N SER A 475 6.81 0.55 19.18
CA SER A 475 6.49 1.81 18.49
C SER A 475 5.80 1.52 17.15
N SER A 476 4.53 1.11 17.19
CA SER A 476 3.77 0.78 15.98
C SER A 476 3.31 2.06 15.26
N ARG A 477 3.83 2.29 14.06
CA ARG A 477 3.44 3.42 13.20
C ARG A 477 2.22 3.07 12.36
N ILE A 478 1.35 4.04 12.10
CA ILE A 478 0.20 3.86 11.19
C ILE A 478 0.74 3.82 9.76
N ARG A 479 0.48 2.73 9.03
CA ARG A 479 0.84 2.58 7.61
C ARG A 479 -0.33 2.87 6.68
N GLN A 480 -1.53 2.49 7.10
CA GLN A 480 -2.76 2.66 6.31
C GLN A 480 -3.97 2.74 7.25
N LEU A 481 -4.95 3.57 6.88
CA LEU A 481 -6.25 3.65 7.54
C LEU A 481 -7.35 3.21 6.58
N HIS A 482 -8.38 2.57 7.11
CA HIS A 482 -9.60 2.26 6.39
C HIS A 482 -10.82 2.51 7.27
N ILE A 483 -11.77 3.30 6.77
CA ILE A 483 -13.04 3.57 7.45
C ILE A 483 -14.15 2.84 6.68
N THR A 484 -14.98 2.11 7.42
CA THR A 484 -16.16 1.43 6.86
C THR A 484 -17.39 1.79 7.67
N ARG A 485 -18.50 2.12 7.00
CA ARG A 485 -19.79 2.29 7.65
C ARG A 485 -20.35 0.97 8.15
N LEU A 486 -20.91 0.99 9.35
CA LEU A 486 -21.72 -0.11 9.89
C LEU A 486 -23.20 0.22 9.72
N ARG A 487 -23.98 -0.78 9.34
CA ARG A 487 -25.42 -0.65 9.12
C ARG A 487 -26.17 -1.09 10.37
N PRO A 488 -27.14 -0.31 10.87
CA PRO A 488 -28.01 -0.77 11.94
C PRO A 488 -28.85 -1.96 11.48
N GLY A 489 -29.19 -2.84 12.41
CA GLY A 489 -30.15 -3.92 12.22
C GLY A 489 -31.03 -4.08 13.45
N THR A 490 -32.25 -4.55 13.23
CA THR A 490 -33.29 -4.70 14.26
C THR A 490 -33.80 -6.15 14.28
N PRO A 491 -34.20 -6.68 15.46
CA PRO A 491 -34.90 -7.96 15.53
C PRO A 491 -36.23 -7.87 14.80
N SER A 492 -36.59 -8.91 14.04
CA SER A 492 -37.81 -8.97 13.22
C SER A 492 -39.11 -9.06 14.03
N GLN A 493 -39.03 -9.29 15.33
CA GLN A 493 -40.19 -9.49 16.20
C GLN A 493 -39.87 -8.92 17.58
N TYR A 494 -40.67 -7.94 18.02
CA TYR A 494 -40.74 -7.33 19.36
C TYR A 494 -39.83 -6.13 19.69
N GLY A 495 -40.40 -4.92 19.56
CA GLY A 495 -40.61 -3.99 20.69
C GLY A 495 -40.09 -2.56 20.48
N ARG A 496 -40.98 -1.58 20.75
CA ARG A 496 -40.87 -0.09 20.87
C ARG A 496 -39.52 0.67 21.03
N GLY A 497 -38.37 0.02 21.17
CA GLY A 497 -37.04 0.63 21.11
C GLY A 497 -36.35 0.48 19.73
N GLU A 498 -37.10 0.04 18.72
CA GLU A 498 -36.59 -0.46 17.42
C GLU A 498 -35.69 0.50 16.64
N HIS A 499 -35.72 1.82 16.88
CA HIS A 499 -34.94 2.77 16.09
C HIS A 499 -34.25 3.85 16.92
N VAL A 500 -33.98 3.67 18.22
CA VAL A 500 -33.47 4.76 19.09
C VAL A 500 -32.25 5.49 18.48
N TYR A 501 -31.27 4.75 17.98
CA TYR A 501 -30.07 5.36 17.38
C TYR A 501 -30.33 5.91 15.97
N GLU A 502 -31.20 5.27 15.18
CA GLU A 502 -31.55 5.74 13.84
C GLU A 502 -32.41 7.01 13.89
N GLU A 503 -33.38 7.07 14.81
CA GLU A 503 -34.18 8.24 15.16
C GLU A 503 -33.31 9.38 15.74
N GLN A 504 -32.23 9.06 16.43
CA GLN A 504 -31.23 10.04 16.87
C GLN A 504 -30.23 10.43 15.76
N GLY A 505 -30.35 9.83 14.57
CA GLY A 505 -29.46 10.07 13.43
C GLY A 505 -28.02 9.64 13.69
N VAL A 506 -27.80 8.66 14.56
CA VAL A 506 -26.46 8.16 14.90
C VAL A 506 -25.92 7.30 13.78
N GLN A 507 -24.67 7.58 13.43
CA GLN A 507 -23.93 6.98 12.34
C GLN A 507 -22.76 6.18 12.90
N PHE A 508 -22.74 4.86 12.66
CA PHE A 508 -21.69 3.98 13.18
C PHE A 508 -20.65 3.64 12.13
N TYR A 509 -19.39 3.67 12.52
CA TYR A 509 -18.25 3.39 11.67
C TYR A 509 -17.34 2.37 12.35
N ARG A 510 -16.54 1.67 11.54
CA ARG A 510 -15.37 0.96 12.00
C ARG A 510 -14.13 1.58 11.37
N LEU A 511 -13.15 1.84 12.21
CA LEU A 511 -11.80 2.23 11.80
C LEU A 511 -10.88 1.02 11.90
N SER A 512 -10.31 0.60 10.77
CA SER A 512 -9.28 -0.44 10.68
C SER A 512 -7.93 0.23 10.38
N ILE A 513 -6.91 -0.10 11.17
CA ILE A 513 -5.56 0.46 11.08
C ILE A 513 -4.58 -0.65 10.77
N VAL A 514 -3.81 -0.50 9.68
CA VAL A 514 -2.64 -1.33 9.40
C VAL A 514 -1.42 -0.66 10.03
N LEU A 515 -0.72 -1.39 10.88
CA LEU A 515 0.47 -0.90 11.59
C LEU A 515 1.77 -1.32 10.87
N SER A 516 2.89 -0.71 11.26
CA SER A 516 4.22 -0.97 10.69
C SER A 516 4.73 -2.39 10.87
N ASP A 517 4.13 -3.18 11.78
CA ASP A 517 4.41 -4.60 12.01
C ASP A 517 3.46 -5.53 11.21
N LEU A 518 2.66 -4.95 10.32
CA LEU A 518 1.61 -5.58 9.52
C LEU A 518 0.43 -6.14 10.33
N SER A 519 0.34 -5.79 11.63
CA SER A 519 -0.86 -6.07 12.41
C SER A 519 -2.01 -5.16 11.97
N ILE A 520 -3.24 -5.67 12.11
CA ILE A 520 -4.45 -4.90 11.87
C ILE A 520 -5.20 -4.76 13.18
N ARG A 521 -5.51 -3.51 13.54
CA ARG A 521 -6.31 -3.18 14.72
C ARG A 521 -7.58 -2.47 14.30
N GLU A 522 -8.66 -2.76 15.00
CA GLU A 522 -9.98 -2.21 14.71
C GLU A 522 -10.58 -1.57 15.96
N ILE A 523 -11.33 -0.50 15.76
CA ILE A 523 -12.17 0.13 16.78
C ILE A 523 -13.48 0.61 16.14
N LEU A 524 -14.54 0.67 16.94
CA LEU A 524 -15.82 1.27 16.52
C LEU A 524 -15.82 2.76 16.82
N LEU A 525 -16.44 3.53 15.93
CA LEU A 525 -16.68 4.95 16.09
C LEU A 525 -18.18 5.24 15.85
N TYR A 526 -18.67 6.34 16.39
CA TYR A 526 -19.98 6.87 16.03
C TYR A 526 -19.94 8.39 15.86
N ALA A 527 -20.86 8.94 15.07
CA ALA A 527 -21.11 10.36 14.92
C ALA A 527 -22.61 10.64 14.94
N PHE A 528 -23.00 11.85 15.34
CA PHE A 528 -24.39 12.30 15.21
C PHE A 528 -24.59 12.98 13.85
N GLY A 529 -25.69 12.64 13.18
CA GLY A 529 -26.14 13.32 11.97
C GLY A 529 -26.59 14.76 12.22
N LYS A 530 -26.99 15.46 11.15
CA LYS A 530 -27.37 16.88 11.12
C LYS A 530 -28.73 17.19 11.79
N SER A 531 -29.28 16.30 12.62
CA SER A 531 -30.59 16.53 13.26
C SER A 531 -30.49 17.62 14.34
N GLU A 532 -31.17 18.74 14.09
CA GLU A 532 -31.35 19.81 15.07
C GLU A 532 -32.42 19.43 16.11
N GLY A 533 -32.16 19.76 17.38
CA GLY A 533 -33.20 19.82 18.42
C GLY A 533 -33.38 18.60 19.33
N ARG A 534 -32.60 17.52 19.18
CA ARG A 534 -32.68 16.35 20.09
C ARG A 534 -31.50 16.30 21.07
N SER A 535 -31.77 15.88 22.32
CA SER A 535 -30.74 15.64 23.33
C SER A 535 -29.77 14.56 22.83
N ARG A 536 -28.51 14.93 22.62
CA ARG A 536 -27.44 14.02 22.17
C ARG A 536 -26.89 13.27 23.37
N GLU A 537 -27.47 12.12 23.69
CA GLU A 537 -26.95 11.24 24.73
C GLU A 537 -25.79 10.39 24.20
N PRO A 538 -24.69 10.24 24.96
CA PRO A 538 -23.56 9.43 24.51
C PRO A 538 -23.96 7.97 24.34
N VAL A 539 -23.46 7.34 23.27
CA VAL A 539 -23.77 5.93 22.99
C VAL A 539 -22.94 5.04 23.93
N PRO A 540 -23.56 4.15 24.73
CA PRO A 540 -22.83 3.24 25.60
C PRO A 540 -22.02 2.22 24.78
N PRO A 541 -20.94 1.63 25.32
CA PRO A 541 -20.22 0.53 24.65
C PRO A 541 -21.13 -0.66 24.33
N THR A 542 -20.79 -1.41 23.28
CA THR A 542 -21.51 -2.63 22.87
C THR A 542 -21.29 -3.74 23.91
N THR A 543 -22.32 -4.56 24.14
CA THR A 543 -22.32 -5.61 25.17
C THR A 543 -21.92 -6.97 24.62
N TRP A 544 -22.12 -7.20 23.32
CA TRP A 544 -21.79 -8.46 22.66
C TRP A 544 -21.32 -8.25 21.22
N VAL A 545 -20.53 -9.21 20.74
CA VAL A 545 -20.05 -9.28 19.34
C VAL A 545 -20.29 -10.68 18.79
N LYS A 546 -20.83 -10.78 17.58
CA LYS A 546 -21.08 -12.04 16.86
C LYS A 546 -20.44 -12.01 15.48
N THR A 547 -19.56 -12.97 15.19
CA THR A 547 -19.04 -13.17 13.83
C THR A 547 -19.98 -14.08 13.04
N ILE A 548 -20.51 -13.57 11.94
CA ILE A 548 -21.35 -14.28 10.98
C ILE A 548 -20.48 -14.71 9.81
N ARG A 549 -20.37 -16.03 9.62
CA ARG A 549 -19.56 -16.61 8.55
C ARG A 549 -20.45 -16.87 7.33
N ASN A 550 -19.93 -16.56 6.15
CA ASN A 550 -20.59 -16.94 4.91
C ASN A 550 -20.61 -18.47 4.79
N ARG A 551 -21.74 -19.04 4.39
CA ARG A 551 -21.83 -20.48 4.09
C ARG A 551 -20.73 -20.85 3.07
N ARG A 552 -20.12 -22.01 3.28
CA ARG A 552 -19.20 -22.59 2.30
C ARG A 552 -19.95 -22.84 1.00
N CYS A 553 -19.23 -22.74 -0.11
CA CYS A 553 -19.78 -23.03 -1.43
C CYS A 553 -19.98 -24.55 -1.61
N PHE A 554 -20.84 -25.17 -0.81
CA PHE A 554 -21.21 -26.58 -1.01
C PHE A 554 -22.32 -26.67 -2.04
N GLY A 555 -22.16 -27.57 -3.01
CA GLY A 555 -23.15 -27.82 -4.04
C GLY A 555 -24.32 -28.64 -3.49
N GLN A 556 -25.40 -27.98 -3.07
CA GLN A 556 -26.74 -28.56 -2.96
C GLN A 556 -27.80 -27.54 -3.40
N ASN A 557 -28.91 -28.08 -3.88
CA ASN A 557 -29.99 -27.40 -4.60
C ASN A 557 -30.61 -26.27 -3.76
N LEU A 558 -30.63 -25.05 -4.32
CA LEU A 558 -31.47 -23.95 -3.83
C LEU A 558 -32.94 -24.34 -4.05
N VAL A 559 -33.62 -24.68 -2.95
CA VAL A 559 -35.05 -24.47 -2.80
C VAL A 559 -35.19 -23.35 -1.78
N ASP A 560 -35.96 -22.32 -2.17
CA ASP A 560 -36.38 -21.12 -1.45
C ASP A 560 -35.32 -20.26 -0.73
N GLU A 561 -35.11 -19.07 -1.30
CA GLU A 561 -34.44 -17.92 -0.65
C GLU A 561 -35.36 -17.20 0.38
N SER A 562 -36.50 -17.78 0.76
CA SER A 562 -37.46 -17.14 1.68
C SER A 562 -37.52 -17.71 3.11
N ASP A 563 -36.92 -18.87 3.41
CA ASP A 563 -37.03 -19.50 4.74
C ASP A 563 -35.73 -20.18 5.21
N LEU A 564 -34.69 -19.41 5.51
CA LEU A 564 -33.47 -19.97 6.12
C LEU A 564 -33.07 -19.17 7.36
N GLU A 565 -33.59 -19.64 8.50
CA GLU A 565 -33.08 -19.29 9.83
C GLU A 565 -31.55 -19.46 9.88
N ASP A 566 -30.90 -18.48 10.50
CA ASP A 566 -29.48 -18.44 10.82
C ASP A 566 -29.05 -19.76 11.48
N ASP A 567 -28.48 -20.69 10.71
CA ASP A 567 -27.88 -21.92 11.27
C ASP A 567 -26.85 -21.55 12.34
N PHE A 568 -27.21 -21.86 13.57
CA PHE A 568 -26.40 -21.73 14.76
C PHE A 568 -25.17 -22.65 14.64
N ILE A 569 -24.01 -22.05 14.39
CA ILE A 569 -22.72 -22.72 14.61
C ILE A 569 -22.11 -22.06 15.84
N GLU A 570 -22.18 -22.76 16.96
CA GLU A 570 -21.42 -22.46 18.17
C GLU A 570 -19.92 -22.37 17.78
N PRO A 571 -19.19 -21.32 18.21
CA PRO A 571 -17.78 -21.24 17.92
C PRO A 571 -17.06 -22.36 18.67
N ASP A 572 -16.81 -23.47 17.99
CA ASP A 572 -15.67 -24.33 18.32
C ASP A 572 -14.46 -23.38 18.43
N GLY A 573 -13.90 -23.33 19.64
CA GLY A 573 -13.06 -22.23 20.12
C GLY A 573 -12.07 -21.71 19.09
N LEU A 574 -11.85 -20.38 19.10
CA LEU A 574 -10.89 -19.62 18.30
C LEU A 574 -9.93 -20.53 17.52
N VAL A 575 -10.33 -20.94 16.30
CA VAL A 575 -9.42 -21.64 15.39
C VAL A 575 -8.38 -20.60 15.01
N TYR A 576 -7.29 -20.55 15.77
CA TYR A 576 -6.16 -19.71 15.44
C TYR A 576 -5.71 -20.11 14.04
N PRO A 577 -5.73 -19.18 13.06
CA PRO A 577 -5.23 -19.50 11.74
C PRO A 577 -3.79 -19.95 11.92
N GLN A 578 -3.49 -21.19 11.50
CA GLN A 578 -2.12 -21.65 11.48
C GLN A 578 -1.33 -20.66 10.62
N LEU A 579 -0.22 -20.15 11.16
CA LEU A 579 0.59 -19.17 10.44
C LEU A 579 1.57 -19.88 9.51
N PRO A 580 1.93 -19.28 8.36
CA PRO A 580 3.04 -19.74 7.54
C PRO A 580 4.31 -19.95 8.38
N ARG A 581 5.01 -21.05 8.15
CA ARG A 581 6.27 -21.36 8.84
C ARG A 581 7.41 -21.36 7.83
N LEU A 582 8.56 -20.82 8.19
CA LEU A 582 9.75 -20.90 7.35
C LEU A 582 10.22 -22.37 7.32
N LYS A 583 10.45 -22.95 6.13
CA LYS A 583 10.82 -24.36 5.95
C LYS A 583 12.16 -24.68 6.61
N ASP A 584 13.13 -23.84 6.28
CA ASP A 584 14.46 -23.86 6.86
C ASP A 584 14.58 -22.57 7.67
N PRO A 585 14.25 -22.58 8.98
CA PRO A 585 14.48 -21.41 9.82
C PRO A 585 15.92 -20.95 9.59
N TYR A 586 16.13 -19.66 9.39
CA TYR A 586 17.45 -19.08 9.08
C TYR A 586 18.47 -19.63 10.10
N GLU A 587 19.18 -20.70 9.74
CA GLU A 587 20.30 -21.18 10.51
C GLU A 587 21.33 -20.09 10.29
N LEU A 588 21.59 -19.28 11.33
CA LEU A 588 22.84 -18.53 11.42
C LEU A 588 23.92 -19.47 10.89
N PRO A 589 24.64 -19.10 9.82
CA PRO A 589 25.42 -20.09 9.11
C PRO A 589 26.35 -20.75 10.13
N LYS A 590 26.33 -22.09 10.15
CA LYS A 590 26.82 -22.88 11.30
C LYS A 590 28.18 -22.37 11.69
N ARG A 591 28.28 -21.83 12.91
CA ARG A 591 29.53 -21.35 13.48
C ARG A 591 30.54 -22.47 13.31
N LEU A 592 31.50 -22.30 12.39
CA LEU A 592 32.49 -23.33 12.13
C LEU A 592 33.14 -23.63 13.48
N GLU A 593 33.06 -24.88 13.91
CA GLU A 593 33.63 -25.27 15.20
C GLU A 593 35.07 -24.76 15.25
N ARG A 594 35.35 -24.04 16.32
CA ARG A 594 36.57 -23.30 16.57
C ARG A 594 37.77 -24.19 16.19
N ARG A 595 38.36 -23.96 15.02
CA ARG A 595 39.63 -24.59 14.67
C ARG A 595 40.64 -24.07 15.69
N THR A 596 41.02 -24.90 16.65
CA THR A 596 41.95 -24.58 17.74
C THR A 596 43.38 -24.29 17.25
N LYS A 597 43.60 -24.36 15.93
CA LYS A 597 44.83 -23.97 15.27
C LYS A 597 44.49 -23.05 14.09
N PRO A 598 45.05 -21.82 14.03
CA PRO A 598 44.98 -21.03 12.81
C PRO A 598 45.62 -21.87 11.69
N ALA A 599 44.93 -22.00 10.57
CA ALA A 599 45.54 -22.63 9.40
C ALA A 599 46.68 -21.70 8.92
N PRO A 600 47.89 -22.23 8.65
CA PRO A 600 49.11 -21.43 8.48
C PRO A 600 49.12 -20.52 7.24
N TRP A 601 48.11 -20.61 6.36
CA TRP A 601 47.98 -19.80 5.15
C TRP A 601 47.36 -18.41 5.34
N TYR A 602 47.01 -18.02 6.57
CA TYR A 602 46.38 -16.71 6.87
C TYR A 602 47.34 -15.49 6.85
N SER A 603 48.58 -15.64 6.39
CA SER A 603 49.59 -14.57 6.42
C SER A 603 49.92 -13.97 5.05
N TYR A 604 49.32 -14.43 3.96
CA TYR A 604 49.68 -13.96 2.63
C TYR A 604 48.66 -12.96 2.12
N ASP A 605 49.14 -11.74 1.90
CA ASP A 605 48.40 -10.69 1.21
C ASP A 605 48.37 -11.01 -0.28
N TYR A 606 47.20 -11.42 -0.78
CA TYR A 606 46.99 -11.80 -2.17
C TYR A 606 46.46 -10.65 -3.04
N SER A 607 46.39 -9.43 -2.49
CA SER A 607 45.89 -8.25 -3.22
C SER A 607 46.70 -7.97 -4.48
N SER A 608 48.03 -8.14 -4.44
CA SER A 608 48.93 -8.01 -5.60
C SER A 608 48.67 -9.04 -6.70
N LEU A 609 48.33 -10.28 -6.33
CA LEU A 609 47.95 -11.34 -7.27
C LEU A 609 46.57 -11.09 -7.90
N TYR A 610 45.64 -10.55 -7.12
CA TYR A 610 44.30 -10.19 -7.59
C TYR A 610 44.36 -9.00 -8.55
N ASP A 611 45.14 -7.96 -8.23
CA ASP A 611 45.36 -6.80 -9.10
C ASP A 611 46.05 -7.19 -10.42
N ALA A 612 47.02 -8.11 -10.35
CA ALA A 612 47.69 -8.63 -11.54
C ALA A 612 46.75 -9.43 -12.47
N LEU A 613 45.76 -10.15 -11.92
CA LEU A 613 44.77 -10.91 -12.68
C LEU A 613 43.66 -10.04 -13.26
N VAL A 614 43.26 -8.98 -12.54
CA VAL A 614 42.21 -8.04 -12.98
C VAL A 614 42.72 -7.08 -14.07
N HIS A 615 44.03 -6.79 -14.10
CA HIS A 615 44.65 -5.88 -15.07
C HIS A 615 45.29 -6.55 -16.30
N ILE A 616 44.92 -7.79 -16.65
CA ILE A 616 45.32 -8.39 -17.93
C ILE A 616 44.53 -7.73 -19.07
N SER A 617 44.99 -6.56 -19.50
CA SER A 617 44.52 -5.94 -20.74
C SER A 617 45.37 -6.46 -21.90
N PRO A 618 44.78 -6.97 -23.00
CA PRO A 618 45.55 -7.41 -24.15
C PRO A 618 46.20 -6.19 -24.80
N ALA A 619 47.52 -6.27 -25.00
CA ALA A 619 48.33 -5.19 -25.53
C ALA A 619 47.76 -4.62 -26.84
N ALA A 620 47.22 -3.41 -26.77
CA ALA A 620 47.07 -2.52 -27.91
C ALA A 620 47.56 -1.13 -27.52
N SER A 621 48.82 -0.87 -27.87
CA SER A 621 49.43 0.41 -28.20
C SER A 621 49.18 1.63 -27.29
N GLY A 622 50.25 2.06 -26.59
CA GLY A 622 50.47 3.48 -26.32
C GLY A 622 51.01 3.82 -24.93
N ASN A 623 52.35 3.81 -24.79
CA ASN A 623 53.16 4.57 -23.84
C ASN A 623 52.54 4.97 -22.50
N ARG A 624 52.63 4.09 -21.50
CA ARG A 624 52.92 4.44 -20.10
C ARG A 624 53.81 3.37 -19.49
N LEU A 625 54.92 3.79 -18.89
CA LEU A 625 55.79 2.94 -18.08
C LEU A 625 55.00 2.50 -16.84
N GLN A 626 54.31 1.37 -16.94
CA GLN A 626 53.93 0.55 -15.79
C GLN A 626 54.87 -0.65 -15.80
N GLU A 627 55.55 -0.88 -14.68
CA GLU A 627 56.34 -2.08 -14.46
C GLU A 627 55.43 -3.30 -14.65
N THR A 628 55.52 -3.93 -15.82
CA THR A 628 54.81 -5.17 -16.11
C THR A 628 55.45 -6.24 -15.27
N VAL A 629 54.74 -6.69 -14.23
CA VAL A 629 55.15 -7.85 -13.43
C VAL A 629 55.21 -9.05 -14.38
N ASP A 630 56.40 -9.62 -14.52
CA ASP A 630 56.68 -10.70 -15.45
C ASP A 630 55.92 -11.96 -15.01
N VAL A 631 55.02 -12.44 -15.88
CA VAL A 631 54.12 -13.56 -15.59
C VAL A 631 54.90 -14.83 -15.26
N GLU A 632 56.12 -14.96 -15.80
CA GLU A 632 57.03 -16.06 -15.48
C GLU A 632 57.48 -16.07 -14.01
N ILE A 633 57.60 -14.89 -13.39
CA ILE A 633 57.98 -14.76 -11.98
C ILE A 633 56.82 -15.19 -11.08
N VAL A 634 55.60 -14.73 -11.38
CA VAL A 634 54.37 -15.06 -10.64
C VAL A 634 54.06 -16.55 -10.72
N VAL A 635 54.20 -17.15 -11.91
CA VAL A 635 53.98 -18.60 -12.11
C VAL A 635 55.03 -19.42 -11.37
N ASN A 636 56.28 -18.99 -11.33
CA ASN A 636 57.33 -19.67 -10.55
C ASN A 636 57.14 -19.54 -9.04
N GLU A 637 56.59 -18.43 -8.57
CA GLU A 637 56.28 -18.21 -7.15
C GLU A 637 55.10 -19.07 -6.68
N ILE A 638 54.06 -19.19 -7.51
CA ILE A 638 52.94 -20.12 -7.28
C ILE A 638 53.44 -21.58 -7.27
N LYS A 639 54.36 -21.93 -8.17
CA LYS A 639 54.96 -23.28 -8.20
C LYS A 639 55.75 -23.59 -6.93
N LYS A 640 56.56 -22.64 -6.45
CA LYS A 640 57.32 -22.79 -5.20
C LYS A 640 56.41 -22.91 -3.97
N LEU A 641 55.30 -22.17 -3.94
CA LEU A 641 54.30 -22.24 -2.86
C LEU A 641 53.56 -23.59 -2.85
N LEU A 642 53.26 -24.16 -4.02
CA LEU A 642 52.61 -25.47 -4.15
C LEU A 642 53.54 -26.65 -3.80
N GLU A 643 54.85 -26.49 -3.97
CA GLU A 643 55.86 -27.52 -3.69
C GLU A 643 56.33 -27.55 -2.22
N GLY A 644 55.81 -26.67 -1.35
CA GLY A 644 56.00 -26.75 0.11
C GLY A 644 57.45 -26.55 0.59
N LYS A 645 58.32 -25.95 -0.22
CA LYS A 645 59.69 -25.57 0.17
C LYS A 645 59.83 -24.06 0.17
N VAL A 646 59.79 -23.47 1.36
CA VAL A 646 60.30 -22.11 1.56
C VAL A 646 61.29 -22.17 2.73
N ASP A 647 62.58 -22.16 2.39
CA ASP A 647 63.58 -21.54 3.25
C ASP A 647 63.50 -20.03 3.04
N SER A 648 63.59 -19.31 4.17
CA SER A 648 63.46 -17.87 4.32
C SER A 648 64.33 -17.06 3.34
N ALA A 649 63.72 -16.13 2.63
CA ALA A 649 64.39 -14.94 2.12
C ALA A 649 63.60 -13.71 2.58
N GLU A 650 64.26 -12.83 3.35
CA GLU A 650 63.73 -11.53 3.74
C GLU A 650 63.40 -10.69 2.49
N PRO A 651 62.28 -9.94 2.48
CA PRO A 651 61.99 -9.02 1.39
C PRO A 651 62.94 -7.81 1.48
N PRO A 652 63.37 -7.24 0.34
CA PRO A 652 64.24 -6.08 0.32
C PRO A 652 63.49 -4.87 0.88
N LEU A 653 64.08 -4.24 1.89
CA LEU A 653 63.69 -2.92 2.38
C LEU A 653 63.92 -1.90 1.26
N GLY A 654 62.81 -1.38 0.71
CA GLY A 654 62.76 -0.24 -0.20
C GLY A 654 61.95 0.89 0.44
N THR A 655 62.67 2.00 0.68
CA THR A 655 62.33 3.30 1.28
C THR A 655 60.98 3.97 0.91
N LEU A 656 60.40 4.58 1.96
CA LEU A 656 59.42 5.70 2.07
C LEU A 656 58.85 6.33 0.79
#